data_AF-A0AAV3WZH8-F1
#
_entry.id   AF-A0AAV3WZH8-F1
#
_cell.length_a   1.000
_cell.length_b   1.000
_cell.length_c   1.000
_cell.angle_alpha   90.00
_cell.angle_beta   90.00
_cell.angle_gamma   90.00
#
_symmetry.space_group_name_H-M   'P 1'
#
loop_
_entity.id
_entity.type
_entity.pdbx_description
1 polymer ?
#
loop_
_entity_poly.entity_id
_entity_poly.type
_entity_poly.pdbx_seq_one_letter_code
_entity_poly.pdbx_strand_id
1 'polypeptide(L)'
;MHKIKEVVGTEIEIWNGKKWSKVTPFKTGSDRQLYRVRFGDGSYLDATEYHRFFVKDRFGKVYKEVQTKDLMDTSQYAIHTEPFTIEYEGGLNIDPSYAYTLGVAVGDGTTDQNNNAKVRLYEPKAELAVAGNKSPQRSCDYLPAFTYVTDLDFSFEFLKSLKTNPAALNVIASWNRRAILHFIAGLADTDGSNTSSNGIGIYISDYDRAYRIQLLLTKCGIRSSLNPGDRQGSITNYGVRSRDLYYLQITDCAEIPCQRLHVSKGTEAKHGRQVVTSVEELPGIHDTYCFNEPEFHKGVFGNTLTGNCNLSEVHLNQIDPNNYQEQEKAFAAGALSVAVLLNHKFVEPRYQYSRELDPIVGVSFTGLFDFFVKAFGADWLRWWEEGRPATEQGLEFKRREEEYLTRWQDIVHRVVWDYCDRHNLKRPNRCTTVQPSGTKSLLTGASPGWHPPKAQRFIRRVTFRKNDPVALACIEYGYNVVPSQSDKDEKGNLLNDPFDSRCTEWLVEIPVSVPWADLPGADEIEISKFSALAQMDFYMQVEKFYTRHNTSATVELRENEIEALGSRIYEAIKGDEGYISAALLARFDDLQTFPRLPFEPIDKQTYEQLTREVKSRRKTDDFFAALSRYDLGEMAEAGPAGCDSDKCLMPDQPSGS
;
A
#
# COMPACT_ATOMS: atom_id res chain seq x y z
N MET A 1 11.80 -18.90 5.51
CA MET A 1 10.80 -18.33 4.57
C MET A 1 9.45 -18.48 5.22
N HIS A 2 8.75 -17.38 5.50
CA HIS A 2 7.50 -17.42 6.26
C HIS A 2 6.45 -16.57 5.57
N LYS A 3 5.17 -16.96 5.66
CA LYS A 3 4.11 -15.99 5.38
C LYS A 3 4.15 -14.97 6.52
N ILE A 4 4.09 -13.68 6.22
CA ILE A 4 4.22 -12.63 7.24
C ILE A 4 3.25 -12.79 8.42
N LYS A 5 2.02 -13.28 8.16
CA LYS A 5 1.01 -13.57 9.18
C LYS A 5 1.46 -14.59 10.23
N GLU A 6 2.34 -15.53 9.86
CA GLU A 6 2.80 -16.63 10.72
C GLU A 6 3.87 -16.19 11.72
N VAL A 7 4.43 -14.99 11.51
CA VAL A 7 5.57 -14.45 12.28
C VAL A 7 5.22 -13.13 12.96
N VAL A 8 3.93 -12.79 13.02
CA VAL A 8 3.43 -11.63 13.77
C VAL A 8 3.85 -11.73 15.24
N GLY A 9 4.38 -10.63 15.77
CA GLY A 9 4.85 -10.53 17.17
C GLY A 9 6.18 -11.24 17.44
N THR A 10 6.81 -11.85 16.43
CA THR A 10 8.11 -12.51 16.57
C THR A 10 9.19 -11.69 15.87
N GLU A 11 10.33 -11.45 16.54
CA GLU A 11 11.49 -10.81 15.90
C GLU A 11 12.06 -11.74 14.82
N ILE A 12 12.13 -11.23 13.58
CA ILE A 12 12.69 -11.94 12.43
C ILE A 12 13.69 -11.06 11.69
N GLU A 13 14.53 -11.66 10.87
CA GLU A 13 15.41 -10.93 9.95
C GLU A 13 14.81 -10.88 8.54
N ILE A 14 14.81 -9.69 7.94
CA ILE A 14 14.40 -9.45 6.56
C ILE A 14 15.53 -8.75 5.80
N TRP A 15 15.54 -8.86 4.47
CA TRP A 15 16.45 -8.09 3.63
C TRP A 15 15.85 -6.74 3.29
N ASN A 16 16.52 -5.64 3.65
CA ASN A 16 16.03 -4.28 3.44
C ASN A 16 16.52 -3.63 2.13
N GLY A 17 17.10 -4.44 1.24
CA GLY A 17 17.70 -3.99 -0.03
C GLY A 17 19.23 -3.80 0.05
N LYS A 18 19.80 -3.69 1.26
CA LYS A 18 21.25 -3.53 1.48
C LYS A 18 21.85 -4.52 2.46
N LYS A 19 21.12 -4.89 3.52
CA LYS A 19 21.56 -5.86 4.52
C LYS A 19 20.38 -6.58 5.17
N TRP A 20 20.69 -7.62 5.94
CA TRP A 20 19.73 -8.25 6.84
C TRP A 20 19.45 -7.31 8.03
N SER A 21 18.18 -7.12 8.35
CA SER A 21 17.70 -6.23 9.40
C SER A 21 16.63 -6.92 10.24
N LYS A 22 16.69 -6.70 11.54
CA LYS A 22 15.74 -7.27 12.51
C LYS A 22 14.47 -6.43 12.57
N VAL A 23 13.33 -7.08 12.43
CA VAL A 23 12.02 -6.45 12.47
C VAL A 23 11.02 -7.30 13.25
N THR A 24 9.97 -6.68 13.76
CA THR A 24 8.84 -7.40 14.37
C THR A 24 7.59 -7.14 13.53
N PRO A 25 7.09 -8.14 12.79
CA PRO A 25 5.86 -8.00 12.02
C PRO A 25 4.62 -7.82 12.90
N PHE A 26 3.67 -7.05 12.42
CA PHE A 26 2.40 -6.76 13.08
C PHE A 26 1.24 -6.75 12.08
N LYS A 27 0.02 -7.01 12.58
CA LYS A 27 -1.21 -6.89 11.80
C LYS A 27 -1.51 -5.40 11.61
N THR A 28 -1.65 -4.95 10.36
CA THR A 28 -1.97 -3.55 10.01
C THR A 28 -3.46 -3.31 9.86
N GLY A 29 -4.26 -4.35 9.61
CA GLY A 29 -5.70 -4.26 9.52
C GLY A 29 -6.37 -5.61 9.31
N SER A 30 -7.69 -5.64 9.50
CA SER A 30 -8.57 -6.72 9.07
C SER A 30 -9.41 -6.26 7.89
N ASP A 31 -10.02 -7.20 7.18
CA ASP A 31 -11.11 -6.94 6.25
C ASP A 31 -10.72 -5.95 5.13
N ARG A 32 -9.51 -6.10 4.57
CA ARG A 32 -9.00 -5.23 3.51
C ARG A 32 -9.05 -5.90 2.14
N GLN A 33 -9.39 -5.10 1.14
CA GLN A 33 -9.23 -5.48 -0.26
C GLN A 33 -7.73 -5.55 -0.61
N LEU A 34 -7.32 -6.65 -1.23
CA LEU A 34 -5.95 -6.86 -1.70
C LEU A 34 -5.90 -6.94 -3.22
N TYR A 35 -4.75 -6.58 -3.77
CA TYR A 35 -4.41 -6.68 -5.17
C TYR A 35 -3.17 -7.55 -5.31
N ARG A 36 -3.20 -8.49 -6.24
CA ARG A 36 -2.06 -9.28 -6.67
C ARG A 36 -1.31 -8.54 -7.76
N VAL A 37 -0.11 -8.07 -7.41
CA VAL A 37 0.86 -7.53 -8.36
C VAL A 37 1.71 -8.68 -8.87
N ARG A 38 1.64 -8.96 -10.17
CA ARG A 38 2.46 -10.00 -10.82
C ARG A 38 3.73 -9.41 -11.41
N PHE A 39 4.80 -10.21 -11.38
CA PHE A 39 6.10 -9.81 -11.88
C PHE A 39 6.58 -10.69 -13.04
N GLY A 40 7.47 -10.16 -13.87
CA GLY A 40 8.01 -10.82 -15.05
C GLY A 40 8.90 -12.05 -14.78
N ASP A 41 9.30 -12.27 -13.52
CA ASP A 41 9.98 -13.48 -13.06
C ASP A 41 9.02 -14.56 -12.54
N GLY A 42 7.70 -14.37 -12.70
CA GLY A 42 6.66 -15.33 -12.30
C GLY A 42 6.28 -15.29 -10.82
N SER A 43 6.90 -14.41 -10.03
CA SER A 43 6.49 -14.14 -8.66
C SER A 43 5.30 -13.17 -8.60
N TYR A 44 4.74 -13.01 -7.41
CA TYR A 44 3.72 -12.00 -7.14
C TYR A 44 3.83 -11.46 -5.71
N LEU A 45 3.20 -10.31 -5.49
CA LEU A 45 2.98 -9.72 -4.17
C LEU A 45 1.50 -9.34 -4.03
N ASP A 46 0.88 -9.85 -2.97
CA ASP A 46 -0.49 -9.46 -2.59
C ASP A 46 -0.40 -8.26 -1.63
N ALA A 47 -0.97 -7.11 -2.01
CA ALA A 47 -0.84 -5.84 -1.27
C ALA A 47 -2.11 -4.97 -1.35
N THR A 48 -2.31 -4.07 -0.40
CA THR A 48 -3.46 -3.13 -0.41
C THR A 48 -3.33 -2.11 -1.55
N GLU A 49 -4.43 -1.50 -2.01
CA GLU A 49 -4.41 -0.46 -3.05
C GLU A 49 -3.36 0.65 -2.82
N TYR A 50 -3.15 1.05 -1.56
CA TYR A 50 -2.24 2.13 -1.18
C TYR A 50 -0.79 1.69 -0.93
N HIS A 51 -0.48 0.40 -1.04
CA HIS A 51 0.88 -0.10 -0.83
C HIS A 51 1.79 0.46 -1.91
N ARG A 52 2.99 0.89 -1.53
CA ARG A 52 3.85 1.71 -2.38
C ARG A 52 5.04 0.92 -2.92
N PHE A 53 5.24 1.07 -4.22
CA PHE A 53 6.34 0.48 -4.99
C PHE A 53 7.26 1.57 -5.52
N PHE A 54 8.57 1.29 -5.57
CA PHE A 54 9.54 2.14 -6.24
C PHE A 54 9.74 1.63 -7.67
N VAL A 55 9.15 2.31 -8.65
CA VAL A 55 9.12 1.86 -10.05
C VAL A 55 9.68 2.90 -11.02
N LYS A 56 10.18 2.44 -12.15
CA LYS A 56 10.46 3.29 -13.31
C LYS A 56 10.26 2.53 -14.61
N ASP A 57 10.04 3.27 -15.69
CA ASP A 57 10.06 2.67 -17.02
C ASP A 57 11.48 2.59 -17.60
N ARG A 58 11.59 2.01 -18.80
CA ARG A 58 12.87 1.82 -19.50
C ARG A 58 13.64 3.12 -19.80
N PHE A 59 12.95 4.25 -19.92
CA PHE A 59 13.54 5.57 -20.20
C PHE A 59 13.74 6.40 -18.92
N GLY A 60 13.06 5.99 -17.84
CA GLY A 60 13.17 6.56 -16.51
C GLY A 60 14.61 6.50 -15.99
N LYS A 61 15.16 7.68 -15.74
CA LYS A 61 16.47 7.81 -15.08
C LYS A 61 16.38 7.49 -13.58
N VAL A 62 15.21 7.68 -12.95
CA VAL A 62 15.00 7.61 -11.50
C VAL A 62 13.77 6.77 -11.18
N TYR A 63 13.82 5.98 -10.10
CA TYR A 63 12.64 5.31 -9.53
C TYR A 63 11.72 6.30 -8.80
N LYS A 64 10.42 6.18 -9.04
CA LYS A 64 9.36 6.97 -8.41
C LYS A 64 8.50 6.06 -7.54
N GLU A 65 7.93 6.64 -6.50
CA GLU A 65 7.00 5.96 -5.62
C GLU A 65 5.61 5.97 -6.25
N VAL A 66 4.98 4.80 -6.35
CA VAL A 66 3.68 4.59 -7.00
C VAL A 66 2.84 3.63 -6.15
N GLN A 67 1.55 3.92 -5.98
CA GLN A 67 0.64 3.03 -5.25
C GLN A 67 0.24 1.82 -6.09
N THR A 68 -0.18 0.75 -5.43
CA THR A 68 -0.51 -0.53 -6.10
C THR A 68 -1.53 -0.34 -7.22
N LYS A 69 -2.59 0.44 -6.97
CA LYS A 69 -3.63 0.72 -7.95
C LYS A 69 -3.16 1.51 -9.17
N ASP A 70 -2.15 2.38 -9.01
CA ASP A 70 -1.67 3.28 -10.06
C ASP A 70 -0.51 2.67 -10.87
N LEU A 71 -0.06 1.45 -10.54
CA LEU A 71 1.09 0.81 -11.18
C LEU A 71 0.90 0.65 -12.68
N MET A 72 -0.28 0.23 -13.13
CA MET A 72 -0.53 -0.02 -14.56
C MET A 72 -0.72 1.28 -15.35
N ASP A 73 -1.04 2.39 -14.69
CA ASP A 73 -1.31 3.69 -15.32
C ASP A 73 -0.08 4.62 -15.31
N THR A 74 1.01 4.18 -14.67
CA THR A 74 2.21 5.00 -14.47
C THR A 74 2.94 5.38 -15.76
N SER A 75 2.96 4.48 -16.75
CA SER A 75 3.65 4.70 -18.02
C SER A 75 3.07 3.79 -19.10
N GLN A 76 3.03 4.28 -20.34
CA GLN A 76 2.74 3.47 -21.51
C GLN A 76 3.80 2.37 -21.76
N TYR A 77 4.96 2.47 -21.12
CA TYR A 77 6.03 1.48 -21.18
C TYR A 77 6.05 0.60 -19.93
N ALA A 78 6.51 -0.63 -20.10
CA ALA A 78 6.70 -1.55 -18.99
C ALA A 78 7.55 -0.93 -17.87
N ILE A 79 6.98 -0.87 -16.67
CA ILE A 79 7.64 -0.40 -15.46
C ILE A 79 8.29 -1.56 -14.72
N HIS A 80 9.34 -1.27 -13.99
CA HIS A 80 10.03 -2.26 -13.17
C HIS A 80 10.39 -1.69 -11.80
N THR A 81 10.42 -2.58 -10.80
CA THR A 81 10.79 -2.22 -9.44
C THR A 81 12.29 -2.03 -9.29
N GLU A 82 12.69 -1.40 -8.18
CA GLU A 82 14.08 -1.21 -7.81
C GLU A 82 14.78 -2.57 -7.60
N PRO A 83 15.92 -2.81 -8.26
CA PRO A 83 16.64 -4.08 -8.15
C PRO A 83 17.38 -4.19 -6.84
N PHE A 84 17.51 -5.43 -6.35
CA PHE A 84 18.32 -5.77 -5.19
C PHE A 84 19.09 -7.07 -5.46
N THR A 85 20.16 -7.30 -4.69
CA THR A 85 20.87 -8.57 -4.61
C THR A 85 21.05 -8.88 -3.14
N ILE A 86 20.75 -10.11 -2.73
CA ILE A 86 20.88 -10.53 -1.33
C ILE A 86 22.27 -11.13 -1.14
N GLU A 87 23.00 -10.61 -0.16
CA GLU A 87 24.21 -11.23 0.36
C GLU A 87 23.84 -12.03 1.61
N TYR A 88 24.01 -13.35 1.57
CA TYR A 88 23.60 -14.23 2.65
C TYR A 88 24.69 -15.26 2.95
N GLU A 89 25.22 -15.22 4.17
CA GLU A 89 26.26 -16.17 4.63
C GLU A 89 25.87 -16.87 5.95
N GLY A 90 24.79 -16.43 6.60
CA GLY A 90 24.30 -17.01 7.86
C GLY A 90 23.58 -18.35 7.68
N GLY A 91 23.05 -18.91 8.76
CA GLY A 91 22.25 -20.16 8.76
C GLY A 91 23.00 -21.40 9.26
N LEU A 92 22.30 -22.53 9.31
CA LEU A 92 22.85 -23.81 9.76
C LEU A 92 23.92 -24.29 8.80
N ASN A 93 25.08 -24.66 9.34
CA ASN A 93 26.14 -25.28 8.57
C ASN A 93 25.80 -26.76 8.35
N ILE A 94 25.39 -27.09 7.11
CA ILE A 94 25.08 -28.45 6.69
C ILE A 94 26.18 -28.95 5.77
N ASP A 95 26.53 -30.23 5.92
CA ASP A 95 27.52 -30.86 5.07
C ASP A 95 27.08 -30.78 3.58
N PRO A 96 27.94 -30.28 2.67
CA PRO A 96 27.58 -30.14 1.26
C PRO A 96 27.25 -31.46 0.56
N SER A 97 27.90 -32.57 0.96
CA SER A 97 27.62 -33.90 0.41
C SER A 97 26.23 -34.35 0.82
N TYR A 98 25.86 -34.14 2.09
CA TYR A 98 24.50 -34.38 2.58
C TYR A 98 23.47 -33.51 1.83
N ALA A 99 23.72 -32.20 1.74
CA ALA A 99 22.80 -31.26 1.08
C ALA A 99 22.58 -31.62 -0.41
N TYR A 100 23.67 -31.91 -1.13
CA TYR A 100 23.63 -32.35 -2.52
C TYR A 100 22.87 -33.67 -2.67
N THR A 101 23.17 -34.66 -1.82
CA THR A 101 22.50 -35.97 -1.80
C THR A 101 21.00 -35.83 -1.55
N LEU A 102 20.59 -34.96 -0.63
CA LEU A 102 19.19 -34.66 -0.39
C LEU A 102 18.53 -34.01 -1.61
N GLY A 103 19.22 -33.08 -2.28
CA GLY A 103 18.74 -32.47 -3.53
C GLY A 103 18.47 -33.50 -4.63
N VAL A 104 19.44 -34.40 -4.85
CA VAL A 104 19.31 -35.54 -5.78
C VAL A 104 18.13 -36.43 -5.39
N ALA A 105 17.98 -36.74 -4.11
CA ALA A 105 16.87 -37.55 -3.63
C ALA A 105 15.50 -36.86 -3.80
N VAL A 106 15.43 -35.53 -3.63
CA VAL A 106 14.18 -34.78 -3.86
C VAL A 106 13.72 -34.93 -5.32
N GLY A 107 14.64 -34.91 -6.29
CA GLY A 107 14.30 -35.21 -7.68
C GLY A 107 14.00 -36.69 -7.90
N ASP A 108 15.04 -37.54 -7.87
CA ASP A 108 14.98 -38.94 -8.34
C ASP A 108 14.80 -39.99 -7.21
N GLY A 109 14.60 -39.56 -5.97
CA GLY A 109 14.43 -40.44 -4.81
C GLY A 109 13.05 -41.11 -4.73
N THR A 110 13.04 -42.33 -4.17
CA THR A 110 11.88 -43.18 -3.94
C THR A 110 12.09 -44.01 -2.66
N THR A 111 11.23 -45.00 -2.38
CA THR A 111 11.37 -45.91 -1.24
C THR A 111 11.63 -47.36 -1.65
N ASP A 112 12.30 -48.09 -0.77
CA ASP A 112 12.28 -49.55 -0.79
C ASP A 112 11.00 -50.13 -0.14
N GLN A 113 10.92 -51.47 -0.07
CA GLN A 113 9.78 -52.18 0.51
C GLN A 113 9.65 -51.98 2.04
N ASN A 114 10.70 -51.50 2.70
CA ASN A 114 10.76 -51.25 4.13
C ASN A 114 10.58 -49.74 4.46
N ASN A 115 10.20 -48.92 3.48
CA ASN A 115 10.09 -47.46 3.56
C ASN A 115 11.42 -46.74 3.84
N ASN A 116 12.57 -47.34 3.52
CA ASN A 116 13.83 -46.60 3.53
C ASN A 116 13.96 -45.76 2.25
N ALA A 117 14.50 -44.55 2.40
CA ALA A 117 14.79 -43.68 1.27
C ALA A 117 15.90 -44.31 0.40
N LYS A 118 15.69 -44.31 -0.92
CA LYS A 118 16.70 -44.72 -1.91
C LYS A 118 16.63 -43.84 -3.14
N VAL A 119 17.74 -43.72 -3.86
CA VAL A 119 17.79 -43.04 -5.16
C VAL A 119 18.05 -44.06 -6.25
N ARG A 120 17.35 -43.95 -7.38
CA ARG A 120 17.65 -44.72 -8.60
C ARG A 120 18.26 -43.80 -9.64
N LEU A 121 19.55 -43.97 -9.90
CA LEU A 121 20.31 -43.18 -10.86
C LEU A 121 20.49 -43.95 -12.16
N TYR A 122 20.29 -43.29 -13.30
CA TYR A 122 20.40 -43.88 -14.64
C TYR A 122 21.20 -42.97 -15.57
N GLU A 123 21.83 -43.56 -16.59
CA GLU A 123 22.58 -42.83 -17.62
C GLU A 123 23.65 -41.90 -16.98
N PRO A 124 23.98 -40.66 -17.42
CA PRO A 124 25.08 -39.92 -16.81
C PRO A 124 24.82 -39.57 -15.33
N LYS A 125 23.57 -39.69 -14.84
CA LYS A 125 23.27 -39.50 -13.40
C LYS A 125 23.89 -40.60 -12.54
N ALA A 126 24.24 -41.75 -13.11
CA ALA A 126 24.93 -42.81 -12.40
C ALA A 126 26.35 -42.40 -11.93
N GLU A 127 26.92 -41.32 -12.45
CA GLU A 127 28.23 -40.80 -12.05
C GLU A 127 28.15 -39.81 -10.88
N LEU A 128 26.94 -39.35 -10.49
CA LEU A 128 26.76 -38.41 -9.40
C LEU A 128 27.33 -38.95 -8.08
N ALA A 129 28.04 -38.08 -7.36
CA ALA A 129 28.56 -38.32 -6.02
C ALA A 129 27.43 -38.13 -5.01
N VAL A 130 26.74 -39.24 -4.72
CA VAL A 130 25.64 -39.32 -3.75
C VAL A 130 26.12 -40.12 -2.55
N ALA A 131 25.97 -39.58 -1.35
CA ALA A 131 26.32 -40.25 -0.10
C ALA A 131 25.42 -41.47 0.15
N GLY A 132 25.97 -42.52 0.75
CA GLY A 132 25.28 -43.79 1.00
C GLY A 132 25.94 -44.96 0.27
N ASN A 133 25.24 -46.09 0.26
CA ASN A 133 25.73 -47.33 -0.34
C ASN A 133 25.27 -47.45 -1.79
N LYS A 134 26.22 -47.34 -2.72
CA LYS A 134 25.99 -47.42 -4.16
C LYS A 134 26.09 -48.88 -4.64
N SER A 135 25.01 -49.41 -5.21
CA SER A 135 25.00 -50.78 -5.74
C SER A 135 25.87 -50.90 -7.00
N PRO A 136 26.26 -52.12 -7.41
CA PRO A 136 26.72 -52.35 -8.79
C PRO A 136 25.64 -51.92 -9.79
N GLN A 137 26.07 -51.55 -10.99
CA GLN A 137 25.19 -51.21 -12.10
C GLN A 137 24.34 -52.43 -12.48
N ARG A 138 23.05 -52.21 -12.70
CA ARG A 138 22.08 -53.22 -13.14
C ARG A 138 21.60 -52.85 -14.54
N SER A 139 21.38 -53.86 -15.37
CA SER A 139 20.83 -53.73 -16.72
C SER A 139 19.62 -54.66 -16.87
N CYS A 140 18.58 -54.17 -17.54
CA CYS A 140 17.42 -54.97 -17.97
C CYS A 140 16.94 -54.46 -19.32
N ASP A 141 16.33 -55.33 -20.12
CA ASP A 141 16.08 -55.08 -21.56
C ASP A 141 15.17 -53.87 -21.87
N TYR A 142 14.43 -53.39 -20.87
CA TYR A 142 13.41 -52.34 -21.02
C TYR A 142 13.69 -51.05 -20.22
N LEU A 143 14.84 -50.93 -19.55
CA LEU A 143 15.27 -49.69 -18.89
C LEU A 143 16.74 -49.39 -19.16
N PRO A 144 17.13 -48.10 -19.23
CA PRO A 144 18.53 -47.71 -19.20
C PRO A 144 19.23 -48.29 -17.96
N ALA A 145 20.52 -48.63 -18.11
CA ALA A 145 21.30 -49.18 -17.02
C ALA A 145 21.31 -48.23 -15.82
N PHE A 146 21.08 -48.77 -14.63
CA PHE A 146 20.82 -47.98 -13.43
C PHE A 146 21.56 -48.50 -12.20
N THR A 147 21.70 -47.64 -11.21
CA THR A 147 22.33 -47.93 -9.92
C THR A 147 21.43 -47.45 -8.79
N TYR A 148 21.35 -48.21 -7.70
CA TYR A 148 20.67 -47.77 -6.48
C TYR A 148 21.67 -47.16 -5.51
N VAL A 149 21.25 -46.10 -4.82
CA VAL A 149 21.91 -45.59 -3.62
C VAL A 149 20.96 -45.77 -2.45
N THR A 150 21.40 -46.52 -1.44
CA THR A 150 20.67 -46.82 -0.20
C THR A 150 21.45 -46.27 1.01
N ASP A 151 20.93 -46.48 2.22
CA ASP A 151 21.57 -46.02 3.47
C ASP A 151 21.80 -44.50 3.48
N LEU A 152 20.77 -43.78 3.05
CA LEU A 152 20.72 -42.32 3.05
C LEU A 152 20.47 -41.82 4.48
N ASP A 153 21.20 -40.79 4.88
CA ASP A 153 21.17 -40.24 6.26
C ASP A 153 19.94 -39.36 6.55
N PHE A 154 18.79 -39.67 5.93
CA PHE A 154 17.53 -38.98 6.15
C PHE A 154 16.34 -39.92 6.03
N SER A 155 15.28 -39.62 6.79
CA SER A 155 14.06 -40.42 6.78
C SER A 155 13.27 -40.25 5.48
N PHE A 156 12.50 -41.28 5.13
CA PHE A 156 11.56 -41.20 4.03
C PHE A 156 10.47 -40.15 4.27
N GLU A 157 9.97 -39.99 5.49
CA GLU A 157 8.94 -38.99 5.82
C GLU A 157 9.43 -37.58 5.48
N PHE A 158 10.70 -37.30 5.80
CA PHE A 158 11.32 -36.02 5.49
C PHE A 158 11.46 -35.82 3.98
N LEU A 159 11.96 -36.83 3.26
CA LEU A 159 12.07 -36.80 1.80
C LEU A 159 10.70 -36.61 1.14
N LYS A 160 9.69 -37.39 1.54
CA LYS A 160 8.32 -37.30 1.04
C LYS A 160 7.74 -35.91 1.29
N SER A 161 7.99 -35.34 2.47
CA SER A 161 7.56 -33.97 2.81
C SER A 161 8.18 -32.95 1.86
N LEU A 162 9.49 -33.02 1.58
CA LEU A 162 10.15 -32.13 0.61
C LEU A 162 9.61 -32.27 -0.84
N LYS A 163 9.14 -33.47 -1.20
CA LYS A 163 8.54 -33.76 -2.51
C LYS A 163 7.08 -33.32 -2.65
N THR A 164 6.34 -33.19 -1.54
CA THR A 164 4.88 -33.03 -1.59
C THR A 164 4.33 -31.83 -0.84
N ASN A 165 5.06 -31.32 0.15
CA ASN A 165 4.68 -30.18 0.97
C ASN A 165 5.63 -29.00 0.71
N PRO A 166 5.16 -27.91 0.06
CA PRO A 166 5.98 -26.72 -0.16
C PRO A 166 6.63 -26.17 1.12
N ALA A 167 5.92 -26.19 2.25
CA ALA A 167 6.43 -25.66 3.52
C ALA A 167 7.66 -26.42 4.06
N ALA A 168 7.88 -27.67 3.64
CA ALA A 168 9.06 -28.44 4.04
C ALA A 168 10.37 -27.79 3.58
N LEU A 169 10.34 -27.03 2.48
CA LEU A 169 11.50 -26.27 1.98
C LEU A 169 11.94 -25.14 2.94
N ASN A 170 11.13 -24.81 3.96
CA ASN A 170 11.56 -23.91 5.03
C ASN A 170 12.74 -24.44 5.83
N VAL A 171 12.86 -25.78 5.93
CA VAL A 171 14.02 -26.41 6.56
C VAL A 171 15.29 -26.06 5.77
N ILE A 172 15.23 -26.14 4.44
CA ILE A 172 16.35 -25.79 3.56
C ILE A 172 16.67 -24.29 3.67
N ALA A 173 15.66 -23.42 3.81
CA ALA A 173 15.87 -21.98 4.00
C ALA A 173 16.58 -21.61 5.32
N SER A 174 16.65 -22.53 6.29
CA SER A 174 17.41 -22.33 7.53
C SER A 174 18.92 -22.59 7.36
N TRP A 175 19.33 -23.20 6.24
CA TRP A 175 20.72 -23.56 5.98
C TRP A 175 21.54 -22.35 5.53
N ASN A 176 22.85 -22.50 5.53
CA ASN A 176 23.76 -21.53 4.93
C ASN A 176 23.74 -21.58 3.40
N ARG A 177 24.24 -20.50 2.79
CA ARG A 177 24.27 -20.35 1.32
C ARG A 177 24.91 -21.55 0.64
N ARG A 178 26.08 -22.00 1.12
CA ARG A 178 26.79 -23.14 0.54
C ARG A 178 25.92 -24.39 0.48
N ALA A 179 25.26 -24.75 1.58
CA ALA A 179 24.40 -25.92 1.64
C ALA A 179 23.14 -25.76 0.77
N ILE A 180 22.51 -24.58 0.75
CA ILE A 180 21.36 -24.29 -0.13
C ILE A 180 21.75 -24.50 -1.60
N LEU A 181 22.90 -23.98 -2.04
CA LEU A 181 23.37 -24.13 -3.41
C LEU A 181 23.69 -25.59 -3.77
N HIS A 182 24.27 -26.38 -2.84
CA HIS A 182 24.49 -27.81 -3.06
C HIS A 182 23.18 -28.59 -3.16
N PHE A 183 22.19 -28.27 -2.32
CA PHE A 183 20.85 -28.84 -2.44
C PHE A 183 20.21 -28.53 -3.79
N ILE A 184 20.29 -27.28 -4.25
CA ILE A 184 19.78 -26.88 -5.56
C ILE A 184 20.56 -27.58 -6.69
N ALA A 185 21.88 -27.72 -6.57
CA ALA A 185 22.71 -28.42 -7.54
C ALA A 185 22.29 -29.89 -7.69
N GLY A 186 22.07 -30.59 -6.58
CA GLY A 186 21.58 -31.97 -6.61
C GLY A 186 20.22 -32.09 -7.30
N LEU A 187 19.30 -31.16 -6.99
CA LEU A 187 17.99 -31.10 -7.63
C LEU A 187 18.08 -30.78 -9.13
N ALA A 188 18.96 -29.86 -9.53
CA ALA A 188 19.19 -29.50 -10.92
C ALA A 188 19.85 -30.64 -11.71
N ASP A 189 20.79 -31.36 -11.11
CA ASP A 189 21.43 -32.51 -11.73
C ASP A 189 20.47 -33.69 -11.91
N THR A 190 19.35 -33.77 -11.18
CA THR A 190 18.31 -34.77 -11.43
C THR A 190 17.23 -34.26 -12.38
N ASP A 191 16.59 -33.13 -12.04
CA ASP A 191 15.39 -32.64 -12.69
C ASP A 191 15.65 -31.37 -13.53
N GLY A 192 16.88 -31.17 -13.99
CA GLY A 192 17.26 -30.00 -14.77
C GLY A 192 17.97 -30.30 -16.08
N SER A 193 18.10 -29.27 -16.91
CA SER A 193 18.77 -29.31 -18.21
C SER A 193 19.54 -28.03 -18.47
N ASN A 194 20.65 -28.09 -19.22
CA ASN A 194 21.27 -26.89 -19.77
C ASN A 194 20.33 -26.20 -20.77
N THR A 195 20.34 -24.87 -20.77
CA THR A 195 19.62 -24.08 -21.78
C THR A 195 20.56 -23.71 -22.94
N SER A 196 19.98 -23.34 -24.09
CA SER A 196 20.75 -22.83 -25.24
C SER A 196 21.51 -21.53 -24.94
N SER A 197 21.12 -20.82 -23.88
CA SER A 197 21.72 -19.55 -23.44
C SER A 197 22.79 -19.73 -22.35
N ASN A 198 23.43 -20.91 -22.28
CA ASN A 198 24.42 -21.28 -21.25
C ASN A 198 23.91 -21.24 -19.79
N GLY A 199 22.59 -21.22 -19.58
CA GLY A 199 21.97 -21.32 -18.26
C GLY A 199 21.54 -22.75 -17.94
N ILE A 200 20.76 -22.88 -16.88
CA ILE A 200 20.07 -24.13 -16.52
C ILE A 200 18.57 -23.90 -16.31
N GLY A 201 17.78 -24.93 -16.61
CA GLY A 201 16.37 -25.04 -16.26
C GLY A 201 16.17 -26.12 -15.19
N ILE A 202 15.36 -25.89 -14.17
CA ILE A 202 14.95 -26.92 -13.18
C ILE A 202 13.44 -27.11 -13.27
N TYR A 203 12.97 -28.31 -13.55
CA TYR A 203 11.56 -28.62 -13.76
C TYR A 203 10.93 -29.15 -12.47
N ILE A 204 9.86 -28.50 -12.03
CA ILE A 204 9.20 -28.79 -10.75
C ILE A 204 7.70 -28.87 -10.99
N SER A 205 7.08 -29.97 -10.56
CA SER A 205 5.62 -30.06 -10.47
C SER A 205 5.17 -29.35 -9.20
N ASP A 206 4.12 -28.53 -9.32
CA ASP A 206 3.57 -27.60 -8.30
C ASP A 206 4.22 -26.20 -8.28
N TYR A 207 3.37 -25.16 -8.38
CA TYR A 207 3.79 -23.76 -8.37
C TYR A 207 4.44 -23.37 -7.04
N ASP A 208 3.83 -23.70 -5.91
CA ASP A 208 4.29 -23.27 -4.59
C ASP A 208 5.67 -23.85 -4.26
N ARG A 209 5.95 -25.10 -4.67
CA ARG A 209 7.28 -25.70 -4.58
C ARG A 209 8.28 -24.95 -5.46
N ALA A 210 7.94 -24.72 -6.72
CA ALA A 210 8.83 -24.03 -7.66
C ALA A 210 9.13 -22.59 -7.20
N TYR A 211 8.12 -21.87 -6.72
CA TYR A 211 8.24 -20.54 -6.12
C TYR A 211 9.13 -20.53 -4.88
N ARG A 212 9.03 -21.53 -4.00
CA ARG A 212 9.92 -21.63 -2.83
C ARG A 212 11.37 -21.93 -3.21
N ILE A 213 11.62 -22.72 -4.26
CA ILE A 213 12.98 -22.90 -4.78
C ILE A 213 13.50 -21.59 -5.41
N GLN A 214 12.66 -20.81 -6.10
CA GLN A 214 13.01 -19.45 -6.55
C GLN A 214 13.42 -18.56 -5.37
N LEU A 215 12.67 -18.57 -4.27
CA LEU A 215 13.02 -17.80 -3.08
C LEU A 215 14.33 -18.26 -2.42
N LEU A 216 14.66 -19.56 -2.45
CA LEU A 216 15.97 -20.07 -1.99
C LEU A 216 17.12 -19.54 -2.87
N LEU A 217 16.92 -19.52 -4.19
CA LEU A 217 17.88 -18.92 -5.13
C LEU A 217 18.05 -17.42 -4.85
N THR A 218 16.96 -16.67 -4.73
CA THR A 218 16.99 -15.24 -4.38
C THR A 218 17.73 -15.00 -3.07
N LYS A 219 17.46 -15.81 -2.04
CA LYS A 219 18.14 -15.72 -0.74
C LYS A 219 19.66 -15.93 -0.87
N CYS A 220 20.11 -16.74 -1.83
CA CYS A 220 21.52 -16.96 -2.14
C CYS A 220 22.12 -15.91 -3.11
N GLY A 221 21.35 -14.87 -3.46
CA GLY A 221 21.75 -13.84 -4.41
C GLY A 221 21.58 -14.24 -5.87
N ILE A 222 21.06 -15.44 -6.16
CA ILE A 222 20.90 -15.95 -7.52
C ILE A 222 19.50 -15.62 -8.04
N ARG A 223 19.43 -14.95 -9.19
CA ARG A 223 18.15 -14.62 -9.82
C ARG A 223 17.66 -15.76 -10.71
N SER A 224 16.34 -15.94 -10.74
CA SER A 224 15.70 -16.94 -11.58
C SER A 224 14.28 -16.51 -11.96
N SER A 225 13.81 -17.00 -13.11
CA SER A 225 12.45 -16.80 -13.59
C SER A 225 11.65 -18.09 -13.47
N LEU A 226 10.50 -18.02 -12.83
CA LEU A 226 9.53 -19.11 -12.73
C LEU A 226 8.57 -19.05 -13.92
N ASN A 227 8.63 -20.07 -14.77
CA ASN A 227 7.86 -20.12 -16.01
C ASN A 227 6.90 -21.31 -16.02
N PRO A 228 5.70 -21.17 -16.62
CA PRO A 228 4.80 -22.29 -16.84
C PRO A 228 5.41 -23.24 -17.89
N GLY A 229 5.29 -24.54 -17.64
CA GLY A 229 5.61 -25.62 -18.57
C GLY A 229 4.35 -26.34 -19.04
N ASP A 230 4.44 -27.66 -19.21
CA ASP A 230 3.30 -28.50 -19.59
C ASP A 230 2.18 -28.46 -18.55
N ARG A 231 0.94 -28.36 -19.02
CA ARG A 231 -0.25 -28.42 -18.16
C ARG A 231 -0.58 -29.86 -17.73
N GLN A 232 -1.30 -29.98 -16.63
CA GLN A 232 -1.96 -31.20 -16.23
C GLN A 232 -2.82 -31.75 -17.39
N GLY A 233 -2.75 -33.06 -17.62
CA GLY A 233 -3.44 -33.73 -18.73
C GLY A 233 -2.64 -33.82 -20.03
N SER A 234 -1.50 -33.13 -20.15
CA SER A 234 -0.61 -33.27 -21.31
C SER A 234 -0.07 -34.70 -21.44
N ILE A 235 -0.08 -35.23 -22.67
CA ILE A 235 0.47 -36.55 -23.02
C ILE A 235 1.97 -36.40 -23.27
N THR A 236 2.76 -37.17 -22.54
CA THR A 236 4.23 -37.23 -22.66
C THR A 236 4.66 -38.64 -23.07
N ASN A 237 5.94 -38.82 -23.40
CA ASN A 237 6.56 -40.12 -23.62
C ASN A 237 6.57 -41.03 -22.37
N TYR A 238 6.22 -40.49 -21.20
CA TYR A 238 6.11 -41.22 -19.92
C TYR A 238 4.66 -41.33 -19.41
N GLY A 239 3.67 -40.91 -20.20
CA GLY A 239 2.24 -40.95 -19.84
C GLY A 239 1.60 -39.57 -19.68
N VAL A 240 0.42 -39.53 -19.06
CA VAL A 240 -0.36 -38.31 -18.85
C VAL A 240 0.10 -37.59 -17.58
N ARG A 241 0.40 -36.28 -17.67
CA ARG A 241 0.79 -35.48 -16.50
C ARG A 241 -0.36 -35.33 -15.51
N SER A 242 -0.08 -35.60 -14.23
CA SER A 242 -1.04 -35.48 -13.13
C SER A 242 -1.11 -34.08 -12.50
N ARG A 243 -0.14 -33.20 -12.80
CA ARG A 243 -0.05 -31.82 -12.29
C ARG A 243 0.59 -30.91 -13.33
N ASP A 244 0.35 -29.61 -13.18
CA ASP A 244 1.07 -28.58 -13.94
C ASP A 244 2.56 -28.63 -13.63
N LEU A 245 3.36 -28.50 -14.70
CA LEU A 245 4.79 -28.38 -14.65
C LEU A 245 5.17 -26.91 -14.69
N TYR A 246 6.15 -26.54 -13.86
CA TYR A 246 6.82 -25.25 -13.93
C TYR A 246 8.30 -25.50 -14.14
N TYR A 247 9.02 -24.50 -14.66
CA TYR A 247 10.47 -24.55 -14.69
C TYR A 247 11.08 -23.24 -14.23
N LEU A 248 12.14 -23.36 -13.43
CA LEU A 248 12.99 -22.25 -13.04
C LEU A 248 14.08 -22.08 -14.09
N GLN A 249 14.12 -20.93 -14.75
CA GLN A 249 15.18 -20.55 -15.65
C GLN A 249 16.23 -19.74 -14.89
N ILE A 250 17.47 -20.25 -14.89
CA ILE A 250 18.59 -19.69 -14.14
C ILE A 250 19.73 -19.41 -15.13
N THR A 251 19.93 -18.15 -15.49
CA THR A 251 21.05 -17.76 -16.37
C THR A 251 22.35 -17.60 -15.59
N ASP A 252 22.25 -17.08 -14.37
CA ASP A 252 23.37 -16.86 -13.46
C ASP A 252 23.61 -18.10 -12.59
N CYS A 253 24.01 -19.20 -13.24
CA CYS A 253 24.14 -20.51 -12.61
C CYS A 253 25.57 -20.87 -12.22
N ALA A 254 26.56 -20.03 -12.50
CA ALA A 254 27.98 -20.36 -12.37
C ALA A 254 28.41 -20.76 -10.95
N GLU A 255 27.72 -20.23 -9.93
CA GLU A 255 27.97 -20.55 -8.52
C GLU A 255 27.20 -21.78 -8.01
N ILE A 256 26.29 -22.35 -8.80
CA ILE A 256 25.55 -23.57 -8.43
C ILE A 256 26.46 -24.76 -8.72
N PRO A 257 26.93 -25.53 -7.71
CA PRO A 257 27.95 -26.56 -7.88
C PRO A 257 27.39 -27.87 -8.46
N CYS A 258 26.82 -27.79 -9.67
CA CYS A 258 26.32 -28.94 -10.41
C CYS A 258 27.48 -29.87 -10.82
N GLN A 259 27.26 -31.17 -10.71
CA GLN A 259 28.18 -32.23 -11.13
C GLN A 259 27.89 -32.70 -12.56
N ARG A 260 26.64 -32.59 -13.03
CA ARG A 260 26.23 -33.02 -14.38
C ARG A 260 26.01 -31.83 -15.32
N LEU A 261 25.32 -30.78 -14.87
CA LEU A 261 25.01 -29.64 -15.72
C LEU A 261 26.21 -28.71 -15.92
N HIS A 262 26.41 -28.23 -17.15
CA HIS A 262 27.48 -27.28 -17.48
C HIS A 262 27.11 -25.86 -17.06
N VAL A 263 27.61 -25.40 -15.91
CA VAL A 263 27.25 -24.10 -15.31
C VAL A 263 28.30 -23.00 -15.49
N SER A 264 29.55 -23.36 -15.83
CA SER A 264 30.69 -22.42 -15.85
C SER A 264 30.57 -21.26 -16.84
N LYS A 265 29.67 -21.36 -17.81
CA LYS A 265 29.36 -20.32 -18.80
C LYS A 265 28.08 -19.54 -18.48
N GLY A 266 27.55 -19.68 -17.27
CA GLY A 266 26.43 -18.89 -16.78
C GLY A 266 26.70 -17.40 -16.95
N THR A 267 25.66 -16.63 -17.25
CA THR A 267 25.76 -15.19 -17.48
C THR A 267 24.81 -14.45 -16.56
N GLU A 268 25.24 -13.27 -16.09
CA GLU A 268 24.35 -12.37 -15.36
C GLU A 268 23.05 -12.16 -16.16
N ALA A 269 21.92 -12.19 -15.46
CA ALA A 269 20.62 -11.99 -16.07
C ALA A 269 20.55 -10.62 -16.78
N LYS A 270 20.41 -10.61 -18.12
CA LYS A 270 20.42 -9.40 -18.98
C LYS A 270 19.38 -8.34 -18.61
N HIS A 271 18.35 -8.70 -17.83
CA HIS A 271 17.29 -7.81 -17.39
C HIS A 271 17.22 -7.83 -15.88
N GLY A 272 18.17 -7.14 -15.23
CA GLY A 272 18.24 -7.02 -13.79
C GLY A 272 17.07 -6.26 -13.14
N ARG A 273 15.89 -6.22 -13.74
CA ARG A 273 14.76 -5.35 -13.40
C ARG A 273 13.52 -6.22 -13.26
N GLN A 274 12.84 -6.17 -12.12
CA GLN A 274 11.61 -6.93 -11.92
C GLN A 274 10.44 -6.14 -12.50
N VAL A 275 10.00 -6.55 -13.68
CA VAL A 275 8.96 -5.86 -14.44
C VAL A 275 7.60 -6.18 -13.83
N VAL A 276 6.76 -5.17 -13.61
CA VAL A 276 5.35 -5.36 -13.23
C VAL A 276 4.57 -5.78 -14.48
N THR A 277 3.86 -6.90 -14.43
CA THR A 277 3.15 -7.46 -15.59
C THR A 277 1.64 -7.29 -15.50
N SER A 278 1.05 -7.41 -14.32
CA SER A 278 -0.36 -7.11 -14.07
C SER A 278 -0.61 -6.73 -12.61
N VAL A 279 -1.73 -6.05 -12.38
CA VAL A 279 -2.32 -5.82 -11.07
C VAL A 279 -3.76 -6.31 -11.12
N GLU A 280 -4.08 -7.32 -10.33
CA GLU A 280 -5.38 -7.99 -10.32
C GLU A 280 -5.97 -7.91 -8.91
N GLU A 281 -7.22 -7.50 -8.77
CA GLU A 281 -7.90 -7.55 -7.49
C GLU A 281 -8.10 -9.01 -7.01
N LEU A 282 -7.81 -9.29 -5.74
CA LEU A 282 -8.00 -10.62 -5.17
C LEU A 282 -9.44 -10.79 -4.66
N PRO A 283 -10.05 -11.96 -4.85
CA PRO A 283 -11.39 -12.21 -4.33
C PRO A 283 -11.38 -12.21 -2.79
N GLY A 284 -12.43 -11.59 -2.21
CA GLY A 284 -12.67 -11.53 -0.77
C GLY A 284 -11.79 -10.52 -0.04
N ILE A 285 -12.07 -10.39 1.26
CA ILE A 285 -11.36 -9.51 2.18
C ILE A 285 -10.29 -10.27 2.96
N HIS A 286 -9.17 -9.60 3.24
CA HIS A 286 -7.99 -10.24 3.82
C HIS A 286 -7.43 -9.41 4.98
N ASP A 287 -6.83 -10.12 5.93
CA ASP A 287 -6.00 -9.47 6.93
C ASP A 287 -4.70 -8.95 6.30
N THR A 288 -4.29 -7.75 6.72
CA THR A 288 -3.06 -7.11 6.26
C THR A 288 -2.02 -7.08 7.36
N TYR A 289 -0.76 -7.17 6.95
CA TYR A 289 0.38 -7.27 7.85
C TYR A 289 1.54 -6.45 7.30
N CYS A 290 2.35 -5.88 8.18
CA CYS A 290 3.55 -5.17 7.80
C CYS A 290 4.60 -5.28 8.91
N PHE A 291 5.75 -4.67 8.70
CA PHE A 291 6.77 -4.45 9.71
C PHE A 291 7.37 -3.07 9.52
N ASN A 292 8.03 -2.55 10.55
CA ASN A 292 8.83 -1.34 10.45
C ASN A 292 10.31 -1.75 10.40
N GLU A 293 11.02 -1.43 9.31
CA GLU A 293 12.46 -1.67 9.18
C GLU A 293 13.22 -0.37 9.46
N PRO A 294 14.08 -0.31 10.49
CA PRO A 294 14.53 0.97 11.04
C PRO A 294 15.56 1.73 10.19
N GLU A 295 16.26 1.06 9.27
CA GLU A 295 17.43 1.65 8.61
C GLU A 295 17.19 2.12 7.18
N PHE A 296 16.48 1.36 6.36
CA PHE A 296 16.19 1.65 4.95
C PHE A 296 14.69 1.74 4.67
N HIS A 297 13.82 1.54 5.68
CA HIS A 297 12.36 1.61 5.57
C HIS A 297 11.85 0.86 4.35
N LYS A 298 12.51 -0.25 4.06
CA LYS A 298 12.25 -1.10 2.92
C LYS A 298 12.38 -2.54 3.35
N GLY A 299 11.69 -3.41 2.63
CA GLY A 299 11.78 -4.84 2.83
C GLY A 299 11.53 -5.59 1.55
N VAL A 300 12.22 -6.70 1.38
CA VAL A 300 11.91 -7.64 0.30
C VAL A 300 10.70 -8.47 0.68
N PHE A 301 9.61 -8.29 -0.07
CA PHE A 301 8.40 -9.08 0.01
C PHE A 301 8.22 -9.85 -1.29
N GLY A 302 8.01 -11.16 -1.23
CA GLY A 302 7.61 -11.93 -2.41
C GLY A 302 8.54 -11.80 -3.62
N ASN A 303 9.84 -11.62 -3.38
CA ASN A 303 10.89 -11.37 -4.37
C ASN A 303 11.00 -9.92 -4.91
N THR A 304 10.33 -8.93 -4.31
CA THR A 304 10.38 -7.51 -4.71
C THR A 304 10.67 -6.59 -3.53
N LEU A 305 11.36 -5.46 -3.76
CA LEU A 305 11.70 -4.48 -2.72
C LEU A 305 10.64 -3.37 -2.64
N THR A 306 10.02 -3.16 -1.46
CA THR A 306 8.97 -2.14 -1.24
C THR A 306 9.27 -1.27 -0.02
N GLY A 307 8.57 -0.14 0.18
CA GLY A 307 8.89 0.85 1.25
C GLY A 307 7.80 1.13 2.29
N ASN A 308 8.19 1.79 3.41
CA ASN A 308 7.33 2.27 4.50
C ASN A 308 7.04 3.80 4.40
N CYS A 309 5.92 4.29 4.95
CA CYS A 309 5.45 5.70 4.86
C CYS A 309 6.08 6.63 5.93
N ASN A 310 6.13 7.96 5.68
CA ASN A 310 6.88 8.94 6.48
C ASN A 310 6.10 10.14 7.09
N LEU A 311 4.77 10.06 7.21
CA LEU A 311 3.91 11.13 7.77
C LEU A 311 3.08 10.61 8.95
N SER A 312 2.84 11.48 9.94
CA SER A 312 1.84 11.23 11.01
C SER A 312 0.78 12.34 11.02
N GLU A 313 -0.43 12.04 11.53
CA GLU A 313 -1.54 12.98 11.57
C GLU A 313 -2.31 12.87 12.89
N VAL A 314 -2.51 14.01 13.58
CA VAL A 314 -3.28 14.13 14.83
C VAL A 314 -4.71 14.57 14.51
N HIS A 315 -5.70 13.80 14.96
CA HIS A 315 -7.13 14.13 14.77
C HIS A 315 -7.62 15.04 15.90
N LEU A 316 -7.53 16.35 15.70
CA LEU A 316 -7.84 17.37 16.72
C LEU A 316 -9.31 17.33 17.18
N ASN A 317 -10.22 16.91 16.31
CA ASN A 317 -11.64 16.84 16.65
C ASN A 317 -11.97 15.85 17.79
N GLN A 318 -11.05 14.93 18.08
CA GLN A 318 -11.13 13.93 19.16
C GLN A 318 -10.45 14.37 20.47
N ILE A 319 -9.85 15.57 20.50
CA ILE A 319 -9.09 16.07 21.65
C ILE A 319 -9.86 17.21 22.31
N ASP A 320 -9.89 17.24 23.64
CA ASP A 320 -10.48 18.36 24.41
C ASP A 320 -9.56 19.61 24.33
N PRO A 321 -10.07 20.76 23.84
CA PRO A 321 -9.31 22.00 23.80
C PRO A 321 -8.78 22.49 25.14
N ASN A 322 -9.45 22.16 26.25
CA ASN A 322 -9.03 22.56 27.59
C ASN A 322 -8.10 21.54 28.26
N ASN A 323 -7.94 20.35 27.68
CA ASN A 323 -7.04 19.32 28.18
C ASN A 323 -5.65 19.43 27.54
N TYR A 324 -4.83 20.33 28.09
CA TYR A 324 -3.49 20.56 27.57
C TYR A 324 -2.56 19.35 27.70
N GLN A 325 -2.77 18.47 28.69
CA GLN A 325 -1.97 17.26 28.83
C GLN A 325 -2.29 16.22 27.75
N GLU A 326 -3.55 16.11 27.34
CA GLU A 326 -3.95 15.25 26.24
C GLU A 326 -3.38 15.74 24.91
N GLN A 327 -3.45 17.04 24.65
CA GLN A 327 -2.82 17.66 23.49
C GLN A 327 -1.31 17.41 23.47
N GLU A 328 -0.63 17.61 24.60
CA GLU A 328 0.80 17.31 24.78
C GLU A 328 1.11 15.87 24.38
N LYS A 329 0.37 14.90 24.93
CA LYS A 329 0.57 13.48 24.65
C LYS A 329 0.31 13.13 23.18
N ALA A 330 -0.74 13.68 22.58
CA ALA A 330 -1.11 13.41 21.20
C ALA A 330 -0.03 13.90 20.21
N PHE A 331 0.40 15.16 20.36
CA PHE A 331 1.46 15.72 19.51
C PHE A 331 2.83 15.09 19.79
N ALA A 332 3.13 14.75 21.05
CA ALA A 332 4.35 14.00 21.38
C ALA A 332 4.35 12.60 20.75
N ALA A 333 3.21 11.90 20.73
CA ALA A 333 3.09 10.60 20.07
C ALA A 333 3.29 10.72 18.55
N GLY A 334 2.65 11.70 17.90
CA GLY A 334 2.86 11.99 16.48
C GLY A 334 4.32 12.33 16.16
N ALA A 335 4.95 13.15 17.00
CA ALA A 335 6.36 13.52 16.91
C ALA A 335 7.30 12.31 17.03
N LEU A 336 7.09 11.44 18.03
CA LEU A 336 7.88 10.21 18.17
C LEU A 336 7.71 9.29 16.97
N SER A 337 6.46 9.16 16.46
CA SER A 337 6.18 8.32 15.29
C SER A 337 7.00 8.73 14.06
N VAL A 338 7.26 10.03 13.86
CA VAL A 338 8.08 10.50 12.75
C VAL A 338 9.57 10.59 13.10
N ALA A 339 9.92 10.87 14.36
CA ALA A 339 11.31 10.97 14.81
C ALA A 339 12.06 9.63 14.64
N VAL A 340 11.39 8.51 14.86
CA VAL A 340 11.97 7.18 14.61
C VAL A 340 12.43 7.03 13.16
N LEU A 341 11.75 7.66 12.20
CA LEU A 341 12.08 7.61 10.78
C LEU A 341 13.38 8.37 10.43
N LEU A 342 13.92 9.17 11.35
CA LEU A 342 15.19 9.87 11.15
C LEU A 342 16.39 8.94 11.09
N ASN A 343 16.27 7.74 11.65
CA ASN A 343 17.29 6.68 11.58
C ASN A 343 17.45 6.11 10.17
N HIS A 344 16.51 6.43 9.26
CA HIS A 344 16.58 6.05 7.87
C HIS A 344 17.82 6.61 7.16
N LYS A 345 18.56 5.73 6.51
CA LYS A 345 19.58 6.04 5.51
C LYS A 345 19.01 5.78 4.13
N PHE A 346 18.84 6.84 3.35
CA PHE A 346 18.41 6.70 1.97
C PHE A 346 19.48 5.98 1.13
N VAL A 347 19.03 5.07 0.28
CA VAL A 347 19.91 4.36 -0.67
C VAL A 347 20.42 5.30 -1.78
N GLU A 348 19.58 6.25 -2.18
CA GLU A 348 19.88 7.24 -3.21
C GLU A 348 20.79 8.35 -2.64
N PRO A 349 22.03 8.52 -3.13
CA PRO A 349 22.99 9.46 -2.55
C PRO A 349 22.47 10.89 -2.46
N ARG A 350 21.69 11.38 -3.43
CA ARG A 350 21.14 12.76 -3.33
C ARG A 350 20.09 12.90 -2.23
N TYR A 351 19.32 11.86 -1.93
CA TYR A 351 18.35 11.89 -0.83
C TYR A 351 19.03 11.68 0.52
N GLN A 352 20.07 10.85 0.57
CA GLN A 352 20.88 10.68 1.77
C GLN A 352 21.64 11.97 2.08
N TYR A 353 22.23 12.58 1.07
CA TYR A 353 22.83 13.91 1.16
C TYR A 353 21.79 14.94 1.61
N SER A 354 20.60 14.95 1.02
CA SER A 354 19.50 15.83 1.48
C SER A 354 19.13 15.58 2.94
N ARG A 355 19.11 14.32 3.40
CA ARG A 355 18.82 13.91 4.78
C ARG A 355 19.94 14.32 5.73
N GLU A 356 21.19 14.24 5.31
CA GLU A 356 22.36 14.70 6.07
C GLU A 356 22.43 16.24 6.15
N LEU A 357 21.97 16.92 5.09
CA LEU A 357 21.81 18.37 5.07
C LEU A 357 20.67 18.83 5.98
N ASP A 358 19.49 18.21 5.87
CA ASP A 358 18.33 18.51 6.70
C ASP A 358 17.42 17.27 6.81
N PRO A 359 17.38 16.63 7.99
CA PRO A 359 16.68 15.35 8.16
C PRO A 359 15.17 15.53 8.35
N ILE A 360 14.51 16.16 7.38
CA ILE A 360 13.11 16.58 7.51
C ILE A 360 12.12 15.44 7.80
N VAL A 361 11.11 15.77 8.61
CA VAL A 361 9.92 14.96 8.94
C VAL A 361 8.67 15.84 9.00
N GLY A 362 7.47 15.24 9.01
CA GLY A 362 6.22 15.98 9.05
C GLY A 362 5.18 15.37 9.99
N VAL A 363 4.90 16.09 11.08
CA VAL A 363 3.71 15.87 11.91
C VAL A 363 2.60 16.79 11.42
N SER A 364 1.47 16.18 11.08
CA SER A 364 0.28 16.88 10.62
C SER A 364 -0.87 16.81 11.60
N PHE A 365 -1.94 17.53 11.30
CA PHE A 365 -3.20 17.43 12.01
C PHE A 365 -4.39 17.56 11.05
N THR A 366 -5.56 17.13 11.50
CA THR A 366 -6.85 17.36 10.85
C THR A 366 -7.91 17.76 11.88
N GLY A 367 -8.98 18.44 11.46
CA GLY A 367 -10.08 18.86 12.32
C GLY A 367 -9.79 20.15 13.09
N LEU A 368 -8.88 21.00 12.61
CA LEU A 368 -8.51 22.23 13.31
C LEU A 368 -9.69 23.19 13.45
N PHE A 369 -10.49 23.35 12.39
CA PHE A 369 -11.64 24.23 12.41
C PHE A 369 -12.63 23.79 13.50
N ASP A 370 -12.97 22.50 13.53
CA ASP A 370 -13.84 21.94 14.57
C ASP A 370 -13.29 22.14 15.99
N PHE A 371 -11.98 21.97 16.15
CA PHE A 371 -11.30 22.15 17.43
C PHE A 371 -11.42 23.59 17.92
N PHE A 372 -11.22 24.59 17.05
CA PHE A 372 -11.35 26.00 17.44
C PHE A 372 -12.79 26.44 17.67
N VAL A 373 -13.77 25.90 16.94
CA VAL A 373 -15.17 26.13 17.28
C VAL A 373 -15.48 25.62 18.69
N LYS A 374 -15.00 24.42 19.05
CA LYS A 374 -15.16 23.89 20.42
C LYS A 374 -14.41 24.74 21.47
N ALA A 375 -13.23 25.25 21.13
CA ALA A 375 -12.39 26.02 22.04
C ALA A 375 -12.90 27.44 22.30
N PHE A 376 -13.50 28.07 21.28
CA PHE A 376 -13.81 29.49 21.27
C PHE A 376 -15.31 29.80 21.16
N GLY A 377 -16.14 28.81 20.81
CA GLY A 377 -17.58 28.92 20.77
C GLY A 377 -18.11 29.68 19.54
N ALA A 378 -19.41 29.99 19.56
CA ALA A 378 -20.10 30.63 18.45
C ALA A 378 -19.62 32.06 18.14
N ASP A 379 -19.04 32.77 19.12
CA ASP A 379 -18.50 34.11 18.89
C ASP A 379 -17.33 34.09 17.90
N TRP A 380 -16.51 33.03 17.93
CA TRP A 380 -15.44 32.84 16.95
C TRP A 380 -15.98 32.53 15.55
N LEU A 381 -17.10 31.80 15.47
CA LEU A 381 -17.80 31.57 14.20
C LEU A 381 -18.41 32.85 13.62
N ARG A 382 -19.04 33.71 14.45
CA ARG A 382 -19.54 35.03 14.01
C ARG A 382 -18.42 35.90 13.48
N TRP A 383 -17.30 35.95 14.20
CA TRP A 383 -16.11 36.67 13.75
C TRP A 383 -15.57 36.14 12.41
N TRP A 384 -15.65 34.82 12.18
CA TRP A 384 -15.35 34.22 10.89
C TRP A 384 -16.29 34.64 9.76
N GLU A 385 -17.59 34.67 10.03
CA GLU A 385 -18.63 35.12 9.11
C GLU A 385 -18.42 36.57 8.66
N GLU A 386 -17.97 37.42 9.58
CA GLU A 386 -17.62 38.83 9.32
C GLU A 386 -16.32 39.01 8.51
N GLY A 387 -15.63 37.93 8.14
CA GLY A 387 -14.39 38.00 7.37
C GLY A 387 -13.11 38.07 8.21
N ARG A 388 -13.17 37.69 9.49
CA ARG A 388 -12.05 37.73 10.46
C ARG A 388 -11.40 39.11 10.63
N PRO A 389 -12.18 40.19 10.85
CA PRO A 389 -11.65 41.55 10.97
C PRO A 389 -10.72 41.70 12.19
N ALA A 390 -9.74 42.60 12.09
CA ALA A 390 -8.80 42.92 13.17
C ALA A 390 -9.39 43.87 14.23
N THR A 391 -10.57 43.53 14.77
CA THR A 391 -11.15 44.19 15.95
C THR A 391 -10.39 43.77 17.21
N GLU A 392 -10.61 44.43 18.35
CA GLU A 392 -9.99 44.05 19.62
C GLU A 392 -10.25 42.57 19.97
N GLN A 393 -11.51 42.13 19.82
CA GLN A 393 -11.89 40.73 20.02
C GLN A 393 -11.29 39.80 18.95
N GLY A 394 -11.26 40.23 17.68
CA GLY A 394 -10.66 39.45 16.60
C GLY A 394 -9.16 39.23 16.77
N LEU A 395 -8.44 40.24 17.26
CA LEU A 395 -7.02 40.13 17.60
C LEU A 395 -6.79 39.16 18.76
N GLU A 396 -7.69 39.14 19.75
CA GLU A 396 -7.62 38.16 20.83
C GLU A 396 -7.87 36.73 20.32
N PHE A 397 -8.82 36.52 19.40
CA PHE A 397 -8.99 35.21 18.76
C PHE A 397 -7.74 34.78 17.99
N LYS A 398 -7.14 35.66 17.19
CA LYS A 398 -5.88 35.36 16.47
C LYS A 398 -4.74 35.00 17.43
N ARG A 399 -4.62 35.74 18.54
CA ARG A 399 -3.61 35.46 19.59
C ARG A 399 -3.82 34.07 20.19
N ARG A 400 -5.06 33.70 20.49
CA ARG A 400 -5.37 32.37 21.02
C ARG A 400 -5.15 31.25 19.99
N GLU A 401 -5.50 31.46 18.72
CA GLU A 401 -5.17 30.52 17.63
C GLU A 401 -3.66 30.30 17.53
N GLU A 402 -2.87 31.38 17.56
CA GLU A 402 -1.41 31.35 17.58
C GLU A 402 -0.87 30.58 18.79
N GLU A 403 -1.41 30.80 19.99
CA GLU A 403 -0.99 30.09 21.21
C GLU A 403 -1.13 28.56 21.06
N TYR A 404 -2.25 28.06 20.52
CA TYR A 404 -2.43 26.62 20.29
C TYR A 404 -1.44 26.09 19.24
N LEU A 405 -1.37 26.75 18.08
CA LEU A 405 -0.54 26.33 16.94
C LEU A 405 0.94 26.33 17.31
N THR A 406 1.41 27.38 17.97
CA THR A 406 2.81 27.53 18.41
C THR A 406 3.14 26.48 19.46
N ARG A 407 2.26 26.26 20.44
CA ARG A 407 2.48 25.23 21.46
C ARG A 407 2.62 23.84 20.84
N TRP A 408 1.74 23.47 19.90
CA TRP A 408 1.83 22.16 19.24
C TRP A 408 3.09 22.03 18.39
N GLN A 409 3.50 23.09 17.69
CA GLN A 409 4.79 23.12 17.00
C GLN A 409 5.95 22.92 17.99
N ASP A 410 5.95 23.63 19.11
CA ASP A 410 6.99 23.54 20.13
C ASP A 410 7.07 22.14 20.73
N ILE A 411 5.93 21.49 20.97
CA ILE A 411 5.87 20.09 21.42
C ILE A 411 6.54 19.19 20.39
N VAL A 412 6.18 19.31 19.11
CA VAL A 412 6.75 18.50 18.04
C VAL A 412 8.25 18.73 17.94
N HIS A 413 8.71 19.98 17.90
CA HIS A 413 10.14 20.31 17.85
C HIS A 413 10.88 19.76 19.07
N ARG A 414 10.38 20.01 20.28
CA ARG A 414 10.99 19.55 21.52
C ARG A 414 11.14 18.04 21.54
N VAL A 415 10.09 17.30 21.17
CA VAL A 415 10.10 15.82 21.19
C VAL A 415 10.98 15.25 20.09
N VAL A 416 10.92 15.79 18.87
CA VAL A 416 11.78 15.34 17.76
C VAL A 416 13.24 15.65 18.07
N TRP A 417 13.56 16.85 18.56
CA TRP A 417 14.93 17.23 18.88
C TRP A 417 15.49 16.49 20.09
N ASP A 418 14.71 16.27 21.15
CA ASP A 418 15.11 15.41 22.27
C ASP A 418 15.44 13.99 21.79
N TYR A 419 14.60 13.43 20.91
CA TYR A 419 14.89 12.15 20.28
C TYR A 419 16.20 12.22 19.48
N CYS A 420 16.39 13.24 18.66
CA CYS A 420 17.62 13.39 17.89
C CYS A 420 18.86 13.45 18.79
N ASP A 421 18.82 14.23 19.86
CA ASP A 421 19.94 14.39 20.79
C ASP A 421 20.28 13.09 21.50
N ARG A 422 19.27 12.38 22.02
CA ARG A 422 19.45 11.09 22.69
C ARG A 422 20.02 10.01 21.77
N HIS A 423 19.74 10.11 20.47
CA HIS A 423 20.18 9.15 19.46
C HIS A 423 21.36 9.64 18.62
N ASN A 424 21.96 10.79 18.96
CA ASN A 424 23.06 11.43 18.23
C ASN A 424 22.77 11.61 16.72
N LEU A 425 21.52 11.99 16.41
CA LEU A 425 21.07 12.35 15.07
C LEU A 425 21.09 13.87 14.91
N LYS A 426 21.26 14.33 13.67
CA LYS A 426 21.09 15.75 13.37
C LYS A 426 19.64 16.16 13.60
N ARG A 427 19.44 17.31 14.25
CA ARG A 427 18.11 17.88 14.44
C ARG A 427 17.56 18.39 13.10
N PRO A 428 16.33 18.04 12.71
CA PRO A 428 15.68 18.63 11.54
C PRO A 428 15.37 20.11 11.73
N ASN A 429 15.51 20.89 10.66
CA ASN A 429 15.05 22.29 10.64
C ASN A 429 13.52 22.37 10.54
N ARG A 430 12.87 21.34 9.98
CA ARG A 430 11.43 21.33 9.69
C ARG A 430 10.78 20.02 10.14
N CYS A 431 9.80 20.10 11.02
CA CYS A 431 9.12 18.94 11.60
C CYS A 431 7.59 18.93 11.45
N THR A 432 6.97 20.03 11.04
CA THR A 432 5.52 20.24 11.05
C THR A 432 4.99 20.64 9.67
N THR A 433 3.84 20.09 9.29
CA THR A 433 3.19 20.33 7.98
C THR A 433 1.68 20.12 8.10
N VAL A 434 0.88 20.63 7.15
CA VAL A 434 -0.56 20.31 7.08
C VAL A 434 -0.88 19.69 5.72
N GLN A 435 -1.32 18.44 5.73
CA GLN A 435 -1.79 17.70 4.55
C GLN A 435 -3.30 17.95 4.32
N PRO A 436 -3.81 17.94 3.07
CA PRO A 436 -5.26 17.92 2.87
C PRO A 436 -5.77 16.51 3.17
N SER A 437 -6.33 16.33 4.37
CA SER A 437 -6.82 15.03 4.83
C SER A 437 -8.25 14.79 4.36
N GLY A 438 -8.45 14.57 3.05
CA GLY A 438 -9.79 14.36 2.49
C GLY A 438 -10.46 13.05 2.95
N THR A 439 -9.69 11.95 3.00
CA THR A 439 -10.20 10.62 3.35
C THR A 439 -10.01 10.28 4.83
N LYS A 440 -8.85 10.58 5.44
CA LYS A 440 -8.59 10.16 6.83
C LYS A 440 -9.45 10.95 7.81
N SER A 441 -9.69 12.24 7.56
CA SER A 441 -10.61 13.05 8.39
C SER A 441 -12.01 12.43 8.52
N LEU A 442 -12.46 11.69 7.50
CA LEU A 442 -13.79 11.05 7.50
C LEU A 442 -13.92 9.95 8.55
N LEU A 443 -12.82 9.29 8.91
CA LEU A 443 -12.81 8.22 9.90
C LEU A 443 -13.29 8.70 11.27
N THR A 444 -13.06 9.97 11.61
CA THR A 444 -13.50 10.59 12.86
C THR A 444 -14.53 11.69 12.65
N GLY A 445 -15.03 11.89 11.42
CA GLY A 445 -15.94 12.99 11.08
C GLY A 445 -15.34 14.38 11.29
N ALA A 446 -14.02 14.53 11.10
CA ALA A 446 -13.31 15.78 11.26
C ALA A 446 -13.40 16.66 9.99
N SER A 447 -13.23 17.97 10.16
CA SER A 447 -12.93 18.87 9.05
C SER A 447 -11.55 18.52 8.46
N PRO A 448 -11.36 18.63 7.12
CA PRO A 448 -10.14 18.17 6.47
C PRO A 448 -8.99 19.17 6.67
N GLY A 449 -7.92 18.73 7.35
CA GLY A 449 -6.78 19.58 7.69
C GLY A 449 -7.22 20.78 8.54
N TRP A 450 -7.11 21.97 7.96
CA TRP A 450 -7.54 23.24 8.56
C TRP A 450 -8.87 23.77 8.01
N HIS A 451 -9.39 23.19 6.92
CA HIS A 451 -10.53 23.78 6.21
C HIS A 451 -11.80 23.79 7.06
N PRO A 452 -12.65 24.82 6.92
CA PRO A 452 -14.01 24.77 7.42
C PRO A 452 -14.80 23.64 6.72
N PRO A 453 -15.80 23.04 7.39
CA PRO A 453 -16.75 22.16 6.71
C PRO A 453 -17.58 22.95 5.69
N LYS A 454 -18.30 22.26 4.80
CA LYS A 454 -19.14 22.91 3.80
C LYS A 454 -20.43 23.52 4.37
N ALA A 455 -20.93 22.94 5.45
CA ALA A 455 -22.09 23.41 6.23
C ALA A 455 -22.05 22.74 7.63
N GLN A 456 -22.84 23.26 8.57
CA GLN A 456 -23.04 22.63 9.89
C GLN A 456 -23.75 21.28 9.74
N ARG A 457 -24.71 21.23 8.83
CA ARG A 457 -25.46 20.02 8.47
C ARG A 457 -25.61 19.97 6.96
N PHE A 458 -25.42 18.78 6.42
CA PHE A 458 -25.49 18.58 4.97
C PHE A 458 -25.88 17.14 4.66
N ILE A 459 -26.48 16.96 3.49
CA ILE A 459 -26.53 15.65 2.85
C ILE A 459 -25.16 15.42 2.22
N ARG A 460 -24.49 14.36 2.64
CA ARG A 460 -23.29 13.87 1.99
C ARG A 460 -23.68 12.79 0.99
N ARG A 461 -23.33 13.00 -0.28
CA ARG A 461 -23.55 12.02 -1.34
C ARG A 461 -22.28 11.22 -1.59
N VAL A 462 -22.39 9.90 -1.54
CA VAL A 462 -21.31 8.97 -1.90
C VAL A 462 -21.80 8.15 -3.08
N THR A 463 -21.02 8.16 -4.17
CA THR A 463 -21.36 7.45 -5.40
C THR A 463 -20.94 5.99 -5.29
N PHE A 464 -21.87 5.10 -5.60
CA PHE A 464 -21.68 3.67 -5.71
C PHE A 464 -22.22 3.20 -7.06
N ARG A 465 -21.79 2.03 -7.53
CA ARG A 465 -22.45 1.40 -8.67
C ARG A 465 -23.88 1.01 -8.28
N LYS A 466 -24.79 0.96 -9.26
CA LYS A 466 -26.15 0.46 -9.01
C LYS A 466 -26.08 -0.98 -8.49
N ASN A 467 -26.77 -1.25 -7.37
CA ASN A 467 -26.78 -2.54 -6.66
C ASN A 467 -25.44 -2.96 -6.01
N ASP A 468 -24.50 -2.04 -5.82
CA ASP A 468 -23.31 -2.26 -5.00
C ASP A 468 -23.70 -2.74 -3.58
N PRO A 469 -23.15 -3.86 -3.07
CA PRO A 469 -23.34 -4.34 -1.70
C PRO A 469 -23.35 -3.26 -0.62
N VAL A 470 -22.46 -2.26 -0.67
CA VAL A 470 -22.43 -1.17 0.31
C VAL A 470 -23.65 -0.26 0.14
N ALA A 471 -24.03 0.06 -1.10
CA ALA A 471 -25.24 0.84 -1.35
C ALA A 471 -26.53 0.12 -0.93
N LEU A 472 -26.62 -1.19 -1.18
CA LEU A 472 -27.75 -2.02 -0.73
C LEU A 472 -27.82 -2.10 0.80
N ALA A 473 -26.67 -2.25 1.47
CA ALA A 473 -26.58 -2.17 2.92
C ALA A 473 -27.03 -0.81 3.45
N CYS A 474 -26.66 0.28 2.76
CA CYS A 474 -27.10 1.63 3.10
C CYS A 474 -28.63 1.77 3.01
N ILE A 475 -29.26 1.20 1.99
CA ILE A 475 -30.72 1.19 1.85
C ILE A 475 -31.37 0.43 3.03
N GLU A 476 -30.87 -0.76 3.40
CA GLU A 476 -31.40 -1.48 4.57
C GLU A 476 -31.16 -0.75 5.90
N TYR A 477 -30.06 -0.02 5.99
CA TYR A 477 -29.75 0.82 7.14
C TYR A 477 -30.61 2.09 7.20
N GLY A 478 -31.40 2.34 6.14
CA GLY A 478 -32.43 3.37 6.03
C GLY A 478 -32.02 4.61 5.24
N TYR A 479 -30.80 4.65 4.69
CA TYR A 479 -30.34 5.77 3.87
C TYR A 479 -31.08 5.81 2.53
N ASN A 480 -31.23 7.03 2.00
CA ASN A 480 -31.84 7.24 0.70
C ASN A 480 -30.81 7.01 -0.42
N VAL A 481 -31.28 6.60 -1.60
CA VAL A 481 -30.48 6.54 -2.82
C VAL A 481 -31.17 7.33 -3.92
N VAL A 482 -30.38 8.04 -4.71
CA VAL A 482 -30.86 8.74 -5.92
C VAL A 482 -29.96 8.39 -7.11
N PRO A 483 -30.44 8.50 -8.37
CA PRO A 483 -29.58 8.30 -9.54
C PRO A 483 -28.35 9.22 -9.53
N SER A 484 -27.30 8.85 -10.27
CA SER A 484 -26.11 9.67 -10.43
C SER A 484 -26.37 10.93 -11.26
N GLN A 485 -25.44 11.88 -11.20
CA GLN A 485 -25.46 13.12 -12.01
C GLN A 485 -25.33 12.83 -13.52
N SER A 486 -24.79 11.65 -13.87
CA SER A 486 -24.65 11.10 -15.22
C SER A 486 -25.92 10.43 -15.75
N ASP A 487 -26.83 10.00 -14.87
CA ASP A 487 -28.04 9.26 -15.22
C ASP A 487 -29.13 10.21 -15.75
N LYS A 488 -29.27 10.24 -17.08
CA LYS A 488 -30.17 11.16 -17.81
C LYS A 488 -31.05 10.43 -18.83
N ASP A 489 -32.22 11.00 -19.11
CA ASP A 489 -33.08 10.57 -20.22
C ASP A 489 -32.51 11.03 -21.58
N GLU A 490 -33.18 10.61 -22.66
CA GLU A 490 -32.77 10.91 -24.05
C GLU A 490 -32.83 12.41 -24.38
N LYS A 491 -33.46 13.21 -23.53
CA LYS A 491 -33.57 14.68 -23.64
C LYS A 491 -32.57 15.40 -22.73
N GLY A 492 -31.75 14.67 -21.97
CA GLY A 492 -30.74 15.21 -21.07
C GLY A 492 -31.26 15.59 -19.67
N ASN A 493 -32.52 15.26 -19.32
CA ASN A 493 -33.06 15.49 -17.98
C ASN A 493 -32.56 14.40 -17.01
N LEU A 494 -32.33 14.76 -15.75
CA LEU A 494 -31.95 13.76 -14.75
C LEU A 494 -33.06 12.73 -14.52
N LEU A 495 -32.66 11.46 -14.40
CA LEU A 495 -33.55 10.42 -13.91
C LEU A 495 -33.84 10.68 -12.43
N ASN A 496 -35.08 10.43 -11.99
CA ASN A 496 -35.51 10.63 -10.59
C ASN A 496 -35.76 9.31 -9.85
N ASP A 497 -36.01 8.22 -10.58
CA ASP A 497 -36.19 6.90 -10.00
C ASP A 497 -34.84 6.15 -9.95
N PRO A 498 -34.25 5.90 -8.76
CA PRO A 498 -33.00 5.12 -8.63
C PRO A 498 -33.12 3.71 -9.23
N PHE A 499 -34.33 3.17 -9.35
CA PHE A 499 -34.55 1.82 -9.87
C PHE A 499 -34.77 1.79 -11.39
N ASP A 500 -34.84 2.94 -12.08
CA ASP A 500 -34.92 3.01 -13.55
C ASP A 500 -33.78 2.20 -14.18
N SER A 501 -34.11 1.40 -15.19
CA SER A 501 -33.16 0.52 -15.89
C SER A 501 -31.96 1.24 -16.50
N ARG A 502 -32.08 2.54 -16.76
CA ARG A 502 -31.01 3.38 -17.32
C ARG A 502 -30.00 3.86 -16.28
N CYS A 503 -30.32 3.79 -14.99
CA CYS A 503 -29.39 4.18 -13.94
C CYS A 503 -28.21 3.21 -13.88
N THR A 504 -26.99 3.73 -13.92
CA THR A 504 -25.76 2.92 -13.77
C THR A 504 -25.15 3.03 -12.38
N GLU A 505 -25.47 4.11 -11.66
CA GLU A 505 -24.87 4.47 -10.39
C GLU A 505 -25.93 4.98 -9.40
N TRP A 506 -25.67 4.81 -8.11
CA TRP A 506 -26.47 5.36 -7.04
C TRP A 506 -25.65 6.32 -6.20
N LEU A 507 -26.23 7.47 -5.89
CA LEU A 507 -25.74 8.36 -4.85
C LEU A 507 -26.46 7.99 -3.55
N VAL A 508 -25.72 7.43 -2.59
CA VAL A 508 -26.24 7.24 -1.23
C VAL A 508 -26.21 8.59 -0.51
N GLU A 509 -27.36 9.00 0.02
CA GLU A 509 -27.56 10.25 0.73
C GLU A 509 -27.50 10.04 2.24
N ILE A 510 -26.42 10.53 2.85
CA ILE A 510 -26.15 10.41 4.28
C ILE A 510 -26.35 11.78 4.93
N PRO A 511 -27.36 11.97 5.81
CA PRO A 511 -27.46 13.19 6.59
C PRO A 511 -26.30 13.23 7.60
N VAL A 512 -25.47 14.27 7.51
CA VAL A 512 -24.30 14.48 8.37
C VAL A 512 -24.46 15.77 9.16
N SER A 513 -24.05 15.75 10.42
CA SER A 513 -23.92 16.92 11.27
C SER A 513 -22.51 16.98 11.85
N VAL A 514 -21.88 18.15 11.76
CA VAL A 514 -20.56 18.36 12.35
C VAL A 514 -20.64 18.36 13.88
N PRO A 515 -19.59 17.95 14.61
CA PRO A 515 -19.67 17.72 16.06
C PRO A 515 -20.07 18.92 16.92
N TRP A 516 -19.95 20.13 16.38
CA TRP A 516 -20.23 21.39 17.05
C TRP A 516 -21.50 22.08 16.54
N ALA A 517 -22.25 21.47 15.61
CA ALA A 517 -23.43 22.06 14.99
C ALA A 517 -24.50 22.49 16.01
N ASP A 518 -24.62 21.77 17.13
CA ASP A 518 -25.61 22.06 18.18
C ASP A 518 -25.09 23.01 19.28
N LEU A 519 -23.89 23.58 19.13
CA LEU A 519 -23.45 24.64 20.06
C LEU A 519 -24.40 25.84 19.97
N PRO A 520 -24.82 26.42 21.12
CA PRO A 520 -25.70 27.60 21.12
C PRO A 520 -25.15 28.73 20.24
N GLY A 521 -25.95 29.20 19.28
CA GLY A 521 -25.58 30.24 18.33
C GLY A 521 -24.83 29.76 17.08
N ALA A 522 -24.40 28.50 16.99
CA ALA A 522 -23.70 27.98 15.80
C ALA A 522 -24.64 27.78 14.59
N ASP A 523 -25.92 27.51 14.84
CA ASP A 523 -26.97 27.37 13.82
C ASP A 523 -27.34 28.69 13.13
N GLU A 524 -27.01 29.83 13.73
CA GLU A 524 -27.28 31.17 13.20
C GLU A 524 -26.24 31.61 12.15
N ILE A 525 -25.13 30.87 12.04
CA ILE A 525 -23.98 31.24 11.21
C ILE A 525 -24.13 30.64 9.82
N GLU A 526 -24.01 31.42 8.76
CA GLU A 526 -24.02 30.90 7.41
C GLU A 526 -22.59 30.64 6.93
N ILE A 527 -22.13 29.38 6.99
CA ILE A 527 -20.78 28.99 6.52
C ILE A 527 -20.56 29.34 5.03
N SER A 528 -21.64 29.38 4.24
CA SER A 528 -21.62 29.89 2.86
C SER A 528 -21.07 31.32 2.77
N LYS A 529 -21.24 32.17 3.80
CA LYS A 529 -20.73 33.55 3.82
C LYS A 529 -19.24 33.67 4.12
N PHE A 530 -18.55 32.60 4.53
CA PHE A 530 -17.11 32.66 4.79
C PHE A 530 -16.35 33.07 3.54
N SER A 531 -15.72 34.24 3.58
CA SER A 531 -15.05 34.83 2.43
C SER A 531 -13.74 34.14 2.08
N ALA A 532 -13.27 34.30 0.85
CA ALA A 532 -11.95 33.86 0.43
C ALA A 532 -10.84 34.53 1.25
N LEU A 533 -11.05 35.78 1.68
CA LEU A 533 -10.13 36.50 2.56
C LEU A 533 -10.05 35.88 3.96
N ALA A 534 -11.18 35.46 4.54
CA ALA A 534 -11.18 34.77 5.83
C ALA A 534 -10.44 33.43 5.75
N GLN A 535 -10.68 32.66 4.69
CA GLN A 535 -9.96 31.41 4.42
C GLN A 535 -8.45 31.66 4.29
N MET A 536 -8.05 32.66 3.51
CA MET A 536 -6.64 33.04 3.33
C MET A 536 -6.00 33.50 4.64
N ASP A 537 -6.70 34.30 5.46
CA ASP A 537 -6.20 34.76 6.75
C ASP A 537 -5.94 33.59 7.71
N PHE A 538 -6.88 32.65 7.82
CA PHE A 538 -6.71 31.49 8.68
C PHE A 538 -5.67 30.50 8.16
N TYR A 539 -5.62 30.29 6.84
CA TYR A 539 -4.53 29.56 6.19
C TYR A 539 -3.16 30.13 6.61
N MET A 540 -2.99 31.45 6.49
CA MET A 540 -1.74 32.11 6.87
C MET A 540 -1.46 32.04 8.37
N GLN A 541 -2.49 31.99 9.22
CA GLN A 541 -2.34 31.75 10.66
C GLN A 541 -1.69 30.38 10.90
N VAL A 542 -2.18 29.32 10.24
CA VAL A 542 -1.62 27.97 10.34
C VAL A 542 -0.19 27.93 9.79
N GLU A 543 0.02 28.55 8.63
CA GLU A 543 1.33 28.59 7.97
C GLU A 543 2.40 29.28 8.82
N LYS A 544 2.06 30.42 9.44
CA LYS A 544 2.99 31.20 10.29
C LYS A 544 3.33 30.47 11.59
N PHE A 545 2.32 29.94 12.27
CA PHE A 545 2.44 29.56 13.70
C PHE A 545 2.59 28.07 13.95
N TYR A 546 2.14 27.19 13.05
CA TYR A 546 2.36 25.75 13.20
C TYR A 546 3.37 25.21 12.20
N THR A 547 3.26 25.60 10.94
CA THR A 547 3.96 24.92 9.86
C THR A 547 5.40 25.38 9.70
N ARG A 548 6.29 24.43 9.41
CA ARG A 548 7.70 24.68 9.02
C ARG A 548 8.03 24.11 7.65
N HIS A 549 7.16 23.27 7.10
CA HIS A 549 7.14 22.87 5.69
C HIS A 549 6.23 23.77 4.87
N ASN A 550 5.05 23.26 4.53
CA ASN A 550 3.98 23.97 3.86
C ASN A 550 2.63 23.46 4.39
N THR A 551 1.65 24.36 4.39
CA THR A 551 0.25 24.08 4.69
C THR A 551 -0.45 23.89 3.36
N SER A 552 -0.92 22.68 3.07
CA SER A 552 -1.74 22.48 1.88
C SER A 552 -3.08 23.20 2.06
N ALA A 553 -3.45 23.95 1.04
CA ALA A 553 -4.60 24.84 1.09
C ALA A 553 -5.35 24.84 -0.24
N THR A 554 -6.66 24.70 -0.17
CA THR A 554 -7.59 25.13 -1.20
C THR A 554 -8.38 26.32 -0.67
N VAL A 555 -8.23 27.48 -1.30
CA VAL A 555 -9.04 28.67 -1.02
C VAL A 555 -10.14 28.73 -2.07
N GLU A 556 -11.38 28.68 -1.62
CA GLU A 556 -12.56 28.78 -2.48
C GLU A 556 -13.03 30.23 -2.58
N LEU A 557 -13.30 30.71 -3.79
CA LEU A 557 -13.66 32.09 -4.06
C LEU A 557 -14.82 32.22 -5.05
N ARG A 558 -15.52 33.36 -4.97
CA ARG A 558 -16.49 33.82 -5.98
C ARG A 558 -15.89 34.88 -6.88
N GLU A 559 -16.52 35.15 -8.01
CA GLU A 559 -16.05 36.15 -8.98
C GLU A 559 -15.77 37.52 -8.34
N ASN A 560 -16.67 37.99 -7.48
CA ASN A 560 -16.54 39.29 -6.81
C ASN A 560 -15.43 39.35 -5.74
N GLU A 561 -14.84 38.21 -5.38
CA GLU A 561 -13.75 38.10 -4.39
C GLU A 561 -12.36 38.04 -5.04
N ILE A 562 -12.28 37.89 -6.37
CA ILE A 562 -11.02 37.72 -7.12
C ILE A 562 -10.04 38.86 -6.86
N GLU A 563 -10.46 40.11 -7.08
CA GLU A 563 -9.58 41.29 -6.96
C GLU A 563 -9.08 41.50 -5.53
N ALA A 564 -9.97 41.31 -4.55
CA ALA A 564 -9.63 41.46 -3.14
C ALA A 564 -8.64 40.38 -2.69
N LEU A 565 -8.88 39.11 -3.07
CA LEU A 565 -7.96 38.01 -2.76
C LEU A 565 -6.61 38.18 -3.46
N GLY A 566 -6.61 38.58 -4.73
CA GLY A 566 -5.39 38.84 -5.50
C GLY A 566 -4.54 39.95 -4.88
N SER A 567 -5.19 41.03 -4.45
CA SER A 567 -4.53 42.13 -3.73
C SER A 567 -3.94 41.66 -2.40
N ARG A 568 -4.70 40.88 -1.63
CA ARG A 568 -4.24 40.33 -0.35
C ARG A 568 -3.05 39.38 -0.50
N ILE A 569 -3.05 38.52 -1.52
CA ILE A 569 -1.92 37.63 -1.84
C ILE A 569 -0.69 38.47 -2.21
N TYR A 570 -0.86 39.49 -3.06
CA TYR A 570 0.22 40.39 -3.43
C TYR A 570 0.81 41.10 -2.21
N GLU A 571 -0.03 41.61 -1.31
CA GLU A 571 0.39 42.25 -0.07
C GLU A 571 1.13 41.29 0.87
N ALA A 572 0.65 40.06 1.01
CA ALA A 572 1.31 39.02 1.80
C ALA A 572 2.74 38.75 1.28
N ILE A 573 2.88 38.61 -0.05
CA ILE A 573 4.18 38.37 -0.69
C ILE A 573 5.08 39.60 -0.54
N LYS A 574 4.56 40.80 -0.79
CA LYS A 574 5.31 42.06 -0.66
C LYS A 574 5.76 42.31 0.78
N GLY A 575 4.95 41.93 1.76
CA GLY A 575 5.21 42.08 3.18
C GLY A 575 6.04 40.95 3.79
N ASP A 576 6.46 39.96 3.00
CA ASP A 576 7.16 38.75 3.45
C ASP A 576 6.44 38.06 4.63
N GLU A 577 5.10 37.99 4.53
CA GLU A 577 4.27 37.47 5.62
C GLU A 577 4.36 35.94 5.78
N GLY A 578 5.00 35.22 4.85
CA GLY A 578 5.15 33.78 4.91
C GLY A 578 5.05 33.13 3.53
N TYR A 579 5.40 31.84 3.47
CA TYR A 579 5.34 31.08 2.24
C TYR A 579 3.88 30.80 1.84
N ILE A 580 3.57 30.93 0.55
CA ILE A 580 2.21 30.69 0.04
C ILE A 580 2.27 29.57 -1.00
N SER A 581 1.59 28.46 -0.71
CA SER A 581 1.31 27.39 -1.67
C SER A 581 -0.12 26.91 -1.48
N ALA A 582 -1.03 27.62 -2.15
CA ALA A 582 -2.47 27.37 -2.13
C ALA A 582 -3.00 27.16 -3.55
N ALA A 583 -3.97 26.25 -3.69
CA ALA A 583 -4.82 26.14 -4.85
C ALA A 583 -6.01 27.10 -4.70
N LEU A 584 -6.36 27.80 -5.77
CA LEU A 584 -7.53 28.66 -5.84
C LEU A 584 -8.60 27.97 -6.67
N LEU A 585 -9.78 27.75 -6.10
CA LEU A 585 -10.91 27.11 -6.80
C LEU A 585 -12.16 28.00 -6.72
N ALA A 586 -12.96 27.98 -7.79
CA ALA A 586 -14.28 28.60 -7.77
C ALA A 586 -15.19 27.86 -6.78
N ARG A 587 -15.97 28.60 -5.99
CA ARG A 587 -16.90 28.02 -5.03
C ARG A 587 -18.14 27.48 -5.74
N PHE A 588 -18.62 26.31 -5.31
CA PHE A 588 -19.71 25.58 -5.98
C PHE A 588 -21.06 26.31 -6.03
N ASP A 589 -21.32 27.25 -5.12
CA ASP A 589 -22.58 28.01 -5.09
C ASP A 589 -22.60 29.19 -6.07
N ASP A 590 -21.44 29.61 -6.59
CA ASP A 590 -21.31 30.71 -7.56
C ASP A 590 -21.84 30.32 -8.96
N LEU A 591 -21.84 29.02 -9.26
CA LEU A 591 -22.27 28.45 -10.53
C LEU A 591 -23.17 27.25 -10.26
N GLN A 592 -24.42 27.45 -9.80
CA GLN A 592 -25.45 26.40 -9.59
C GLN A 592 -25.71 25.54 -10.84
N THR A 593 -24.75 24.71 -11.22
CA THR A 593 -24.70 23.97 -12.48
C THR A 593 -24.93 22.48 -12.21
N PHE A 594 -24.78 22.05 -10.95
CA PHE A 594 -24.81 20.66 -10.52
C PHE A 594 -25.99 20.42 -9.56
N PRO A 595 -27.09 19.81 -10.02
CA PRO A 595 -28.28 19.57 -9.18
C PRO A 595 -28.11 18.50 -8.08
N ARG A 596 -27.02 17.71 -8.06
CA ARG A 596 -26.75 16.70 -7.00
C ARG A 596 -25.38 16.92 -6.37
N LEU A 597 -25.27 17.96 -5.56
CA LEU A 597 -24.00 18.33 -4.92
C LEU A 597 -23.48 17.21 -4.00
N PRO A 598 -22.16 16.95 -3.95
CA PRO A 598 -21.56 16.00 -3.01
C PRO A 598 -21.80 16.38 -1.55
N PHE A 599 -21.86 17.68 -1.27
CA PHE A 599 -22.21 18.26 0.01
C PHE A 599 -23.35 19.25 -0.23
N GLU A 600 -24.57 18.86 0.13
CA GLU A 600 -25.74 19.73 0.03
C GLU A 600 -26.10 20.27 1.41
N PRO A 601 -25.92 21.58 1.67
CA PRO A 601 -26.30 22.18 2.94
C PRO A 601 -27.79 21.98 3.25
N ILE A 602 -28.12 21.64 4.49
CA ILE A 602 -29.49 21.50 4.97
C ILE A 602 -29.65 22.18 6.33
N ASP A 603 -30.86 22.64 6.64
CA ASP A 603 -31.17 23.18 7.96
C ASP A 603 -31.31 22.07 9.02
N LYS A 604 -31.39 22.48 10.29
CA LYS A 604 -31.54 21.57 11.43
C LYS A 604 -32.82 20.73 11.35
N GLN A 605 -33.94 21.35 11.01
CA GLN A 605 -35.24 20.67 10.93
C GLN A 605 -35.21 19.55 9.89
N THR A 606 -34.62 19.82 8.73
CA THR A 606 -34.43 18.88 7.63
C THR A 606 -33.48 17.76 8.04
N TYR A 607 -32.35 18.06 8.68
CA TYR A 607 -31.46 17.02 9.22
C TYR A 607 -32.15 16.11 10.23
N GLU A 608 -32.90 16.68 11.18
CA GLU A 608 -33.65 15.93 12.18
C GLU A 608 -34.78 15.09 11.56
N GLN A 609 -35.45 15.63 10.53
CA GLN A 609 -36.41 14.89 9.74
C GLN A 609 -35.74 13.72 9.01
N LEU A 610 -34.71 13.96 8.20
CA LEU A 610 -33.99 12.93 7.45
C LEU A 610 -33.42 11.85 8.38
N THR A 611 -32.89 12.24 9.53
CA THR A 611 -32.37 11.29 10.54
C THR A 611 -33.48 10.42 11.13
N ARG A 612 -34.66 11.00 11.43
CA ARG A 612 -35.83 10.24 11.88
C ARG A 612 -36.35 9.31 10.79
N GLU A 613 -36.39 9.78 9.55
CA GLU A 613 -36.79 8.98 8.41
C GLU A 613 -35.83 7.82 8.15
N VAL A 614 -34.51 8.04 8.26
CA VAL A 614 -33.51 6.96 8.19
C VAL A 614 -33.83 5.92 9.25
N LYS A 615 -34.05 6.32 10.51
CA LYS A 615 -34.44 5.40 11.59
C LYS A 615 -35.77 4.68 11.33
N SER A 616 -36.73 5.35 10.68
CA SER A 616 -38.03 4.76 10.35
C SER A 616 -37.96 3.74 9.22
N ARG A 617 -37.07 3.95 8.23
CA ARG A 617 -36.84 3.03 7.10
C ARG A 617 -35.90 1.88 7.47
N ARG A 618 -35.05 2.09 8.48
CA ARG A 618 -34.02 1.17 8.93
C ARG A 618 -34.61 -0.20 9.29
N LYS A 619 -34.09 -1.25 8.68
CA LYS A 619 -34.42 -2.64 8.97
C LYS A 619 -33.51 -3.28 10.02
N THR A 620 -32.28 -2.76 10.17
CA THR A 620 -31.26 -3.24 11.10
C THR A 620 -30.38 -2.08 11.56
N ASP A 621 -29.98 -2.07 12.83
CA ASP A 621 -29.04 -1.11 13.42
C ASP A 621 -27.58 -1.58 13.40
N ASP A 622 -27.35 -2.80 12.94
CA ASP A 622 -26.03 -3.33 12.63
C ASP A 622 -25.77 -3.19 11.12
N PHE A 623 -24.94 -2.21 10.75
CA PHE A 623 -24.55 -1.98 9.35
C PHE A 623 -23.70 -3.12 8.80
N PHE A 624 -22.88 -3.77 9.63
CA PHE A 624 -22.09 -4.92 9.21
C PHE A 624 -23.01 -6.10 8.88
N ALA A 625 -24.02 -6.36 9.71
CA ALA A 625 -25.03 -7.38 9.42
C ALA A 625 -25.87 -7.06 8.17
N ALA A 626 -26.14 -5.79 7.87
CA ALA A 626 -26.76 -5.39 6.61
C ALA A 626 -25.84 -5.71 5.42
N LEU A 627 -24.57 -5.31 5.52
CA LEU A 627 -23.57 -5.51 4.48
C LEU A 627 -23.36 -6.99 4.17
N SER A 628 -23.21 -7.84 5.20
CA SER A 628 -23.01 -9.29 5.01
C SER A 628 -24.17 -10.01 4.30
N ARG A 629 -25.36 -9.41 4.19
CA ARG A 629 -26.49 -9.98 3.41
C ARG A 629 -26.32 -9.79 1.92
N TYR A 630 -25.62 -8.73 1.52
CA TYR A 630 -25.42 -8.33 0.13
C TYR A 630 -24.01 -8.65 -0.37
N ASP A 631 -23.04 -8.69 0.55
CA ASP A 631 -21.68 -9.13 0.32
C ASP A 631 -21.60 -10.66 0.28
N LEU A 632 -22.25 -11.26 -0.73
CA LEU A 632 -22.33 -12.71 -0.96
C LEU A 632 -21.07 -13.27 -1.66
N GLY A 633 -20.03 -12.45 -1.84
CA GLY A 633 -18.90 -12.74 -2.71
C GLY A 633 -19.25 -12.71 -4.20
N GLU A 634 -18.23 -12.54 -5.04
CA GLU A 634 -18.31 -12.42 -6.51
C GLU A 634 -19.02 -11.18 -7.11
N MET A 635 -18.88 -9.99 -6.49
CA MET A 635 -19.13 -8.72 -7.21
C MET A 635 -17.82 -7.94 -7.38
N ALA A 636 -17.39 -7.76 -8.63
CA ALA A 636 -16.27 -6.90 -8.98
C ALA A 636 -16.70 -5.43 -8.85
N GLU A 637 -16.36 -4.80 -7.74
CA GLU A 637 -16.63 -3.39 -7.50
C GLU A 637 -15.40 -2.54 -7.82
N ALA A 638 -15.39 -1.96 -9.02
CA ALA A 638 -14.59 -0.77 -9.26
C ALA A 638 -15.42 0.44 -8.83
N GLY A 639 -15.02 1.10 -7.73
CA GLY A 639 -15.54 2.41 -7.38
C GLY A 639 -15.32 3.41 -8.53
N PRO A 640 -16.12 4.49 -8.62
CA PRO A 640 -15.87 5.51 -9.63
C PRO A 640 -14.45 6.06 -9.44
N ALA A 641 -13.65 6.03 -10.52
CA ALA A 641 -12.31 6.58 -10.52
C ALA A 641 -12.40 8.05 -10.11
N GLY A 642 -11.63 8.43 -9.08
CA GLY A 642 -11.48 9.82 -8.72
C GLY A 642 -10.84 10.56 -9.89
N CYS A 643 -11.58 11.53 -10.45
CA CYS A 643 -11.13 12.42 -11.53
C CYS A 643 -11.26 11.91 -12.99
N ASP A 644 -12.00 10.83 -13.28
CA ASP A 644 -12.43 10.52 -14.65
C ASP A 644 -13.76 11.19 -14.98
N SER A 645 -13.77 12.52 -14.98
CA SER A 645 -14.67 13.21 -15.90
C SER A 645 -13.87 13.45 -17.18
N ASP A 646 -14.02 12.55 -18.15
CA ASP A 646 -13.64 12.72 -19.58
C ASP A 646 -14.37 13.91 -20.26
N LYS A 647 -14.79 14.92 -19.50
CA LYS A 647 -15.56 16.09 -19.93
C LYS A 647 -14.80 17.40 -19.84
N CYS A 648 -13.52 17.38 -19.44
CA CYS A 648 -12.62 18.53 -19.55
C CYS A 648 -11.87 18.57 -20.91
N LEU A 649 -12.43 17.95 -21.96
CA LEU A 649 -11.98 18.18 -23.33
C LEU A 649 -12.72 19.41 -23.88
N MET A 650 -11.96 20.40 -24.35
CA MET A 650 -12.54 21.52 -25.10
C MET A 650 -13.38 20.98 -26.28
N PRO A 651 -14.49 21.62 -26.65
CA PRO A 651 -15.26 21.18 -27.81
C PRO A 651 -14.37 21.19 -29.04
N ASP A 652 -14.26 20.04 -29.71
CA ASP A 652 -13.59 19.93 -31.00
C ASP A 652 -14.18 20.97 -31.96
N GLN A 653 -13.32 21.75 -32.60
CA GLN A 653 -13.75 22.69 -33.63
C GLN A 653 -14.51 21.94 -34.73
N PRO A 654 -15.62 22.50 -35.24
CA PRO A 654 -16.33 21.88 -36.34
C PRO A 654 -15.41 21.82 -37.56
N SER A 655 -15.22 20.63 -38.09
CA SER A 655 -14.50 20.38 -39.33
C SER A 655 -15.16 21.16 -40.47
N GLY A 656 -14.60 22.32 -40.81
CA GLY A 656 -14.97 23.11 -41.97
C GLY A 656 -14.25 22.59 -43.22
N SER A 657 -15.06 22.25 -44.23
CA SER A 657 -14.82 22.22 -45.68
C SER A 657 -13.43 21.87 -46.22
#